data_AF-Q02BB0-F1
#
_entry.id   AF-Q02BB0-F1
#
_cell.length_a   1.000
_cell.length_b   1.000
_cell.length_c   1.000
_cell.angle_alpha   90.00
_cell.angle_beta   90.00
_cell.angle_gamma   90.00
#
_symmetry.space_group_name_H-M   'P 1'
#
loop_
_entity.id
_entity.type
_entity.pdbx_description
1 polymer ?
#
loop_
_entity_poly.entity_id
_entity_poly.type
_entity_poly.pdbx_seq_one_letter_code
_entity_poly.pdbx_strand_id
1 'polypeptide(L)'
;MSVHSEGREIYLSIVVAARNDNHGGNMLGRMQAFVDSWMEQAEQLGISSEIIVVEWNPPSERSRLAAELRWKETFNACEVRFLEVSPDLHRKYPNAAAIPLHQMIAKNVGIRRARGQFVLATNIDILFSPELMRFLSTRSLERGVMYRMDRHDVASEIPTNATLLEMQSFCESNMLRVFAREGTFELLPNGRRRIVARDIVSQEDGIDLDDGWFMVEVEQEEAFRWIEATAVIRIERPEWASPELVLDVETGPSAGTPLPIDFLDPDGKVLASVMVDGRCSVKVYLPEGLNRAEIRLLVRGSHIPLARDLRFLSLRVYSVRWCSAGAEFVQKSTRELIPELTRSGGPSPAIPDIQLAGVPLIEMLDVQLEPRGAGEFALSVRFKAHWEPAGRAVQKVFPEVVSEVSPRLPAWSTEVTQVHDARDWSCRYEAPSPVADGLTTAAYLHTNACGDFTLLSREDWFALRAYPEFPIWPMHIDSLICYSAHHAGIREVILREPMRIYHIQHFSGAGWTPEGEGERTARIEAKKVAVIEYATFLKWIDLMRRFRVPMIFNRNDWGMGDAVLPEGKAVTETAPADPLHPVFGRFRRYRGPGRNGFIPFDFLGSFVREDYIGAKASYSPSLAVDYPRAGEDIFAWIDLLEAVVGARKKFRMMELGAAYGCWAGRGALAAIQLGLDFEVTCVEAEPEHFQWIEQHMLANSIPLSSVHSTYAALAGKPGSVLFSVYSPYMENCNAGNWQGQVIVGPEDMVVGSSGNYHGVPLLTMKSGFKAIEVPAVTLDEVLCGGHVIDFMHVDLQGAELGVFSAGMESVDRLVKRVNIGTHSTACEEGLRVLFRACGWECLADYSLAGERQTPYGKLRFQDGVQSWRNPKL
;
A
#
# COMPACT_ATOMS: atom_id res chain seq x y z
N MET A 1 -2.86 -22.71 -41.22
CA MET A 1 -1.92 -22.75 -40.07
C MET A 1 -2.33 -21.62 -39.14
N SER A 2 -3.00 -22.00 -38.05
CA SER A 2 -3.48 -21.10 -37.00
C SER A 2 -2.29 -20.66 -36.16
N VAL A 3 -2.02 -19.35 -36.14
CA VAL A 3 -1.06 -18.77 -35.20
C VAL A 3 -1.76 -18.76 -33.84
N HIS A 4 -1.53 -19.80 -33.06
CA HIS A 4 -1.81 -19.77 -31.62
C HIS A 4 -0.90 -18.70 -31.00
N SER A 5 -1.47 -17.67 -30.41
CA SER A 5 -0.75 -16.78 -29.50
C SER A 5 -0.29 -17.61 -28.31
N GLU A 6 1.02 -17.80 -28.16
CA GLU A 6 1.63 -18.35 -26.95
C GLU A 6 1.13 -17.55 -25.73
N GLY A 7 0.47 -18.24 -24.80
CA GLY A 7 -0.09 -17.62 -23.59
C GLY A 7 1.02 -17.07 -22.71
N ARG A 8 0.95 -15.78 -22.37
CA ARG A 8 1.86 -15.12 -21.43
C ARG A 8 1.83 -15.86 -20.09
N GLU A 9 2.97 -16.34 -19.63
CA GLU A 9 3.09 -17.09 -18.37
C GLU A 9 2.83 -16.18 -17.16
N ILE A 10 1.84 -16.53 -16.33
CA ILE A 10 1.45 -15.78 -15.13
C ILE A 10 2.51 -16.00 -14.05
N TYR A 11 3.09 -14.92 -13.54
CA TYR A 11 4.12 -15.00 -12.49
C TYR A 11 3.49 -15.21 -11.11
N LEU A 12 2.45 -14.43 -10.76
CA LEU A 12 1.83 -14.46 -9.43
C LEU A 12 0.30 -14.64 -9.49
N SER A 13 -0.24 -15.57 -8.70
CA SER A 13 -1.68 -15.64 -8.41
C SER A 13 -1.96 -15.11 -7.01
N ILE A 14 -2.84 -14.12 -6.91
CA ILE A 14 -3.25 -13.49 -5.66
C ILE A 14 -4.63 -14.06 -5.33
N VAL A 15 -4.72 -14.82 -4.25
CA VAL A 15 -5.95 -15.53 -3.85
C VAL A 15 -6.56 -14.85 -2.63
N VAL A 16 -7.82 -14.43 -2.79
CA VAL A 16 -8.62 -13.82 -1.73
C VAL A 16 -9.97 -14.51 -1.61
N ALA A 17 -10.49 -14.59 -0.38
CA ALA A 17 -11.81 -15.13 -0.09
C ALA A 17 -12.74 -13.99 0.35
N ALA A 18 -13.96 -13.97 -0.19
CA ALA A 18 -14.91 -12.91 0.09
C ALA A 18 -16.35 -13.43 0.10
N ARG A 19 -17.22 -12.69 0.79
CA ARG A 19 -18.67 -12.89 0.80
C ARG A 19 -19.30 -11.51 0.82
N ASN A 20 -20.20 -11.19 -0.11
CA ASN A 20 -20.83 -9.86 -0.18
C ASN A 20 -21.84 -9.63 0.97
N ASP A 21 -21.39 -9.51 2.22
CA ASP A 21 -22.24 -9.29 3.39
C ASP A 21 -21.87 -8.01 4.16
N ASN A 22 -20.94 -7.20 3.63
CA ASN A 22 -20.41 -5.98 4.25
C ASN A 22 -19.64 -6.25 5.57
N HIS A 23 -18.94 -7.39 5.66
CA HIS A 23 -18.08 -7.72 6.80
C HIS A 23 -17.15 -6.55 7.18
N GLY A 24 -17.15 -6.16 8.46
CA GLY A 24 -16.29 -5.09 8.99
C GLY A 24 -16.63 -3.66 8.54
N GLY A 25 -17.81 -3.44 7.96
CA GLY A 25 -18.25 -2.14 7.42
C GLY A 25 -17.46 -1.76 6.16
N ASN A 26 -17.99 -0.90 5.28
CA ASN A 26 -17.32 -0.45 4.05
C ASN A 26 -16.52 -1.54 3.27
N MET A 27 -17.02 -2.78 3.22
CA MET A 27 -16.26 -3.91 2.66
C MET A 27 -15.95 -3.69 1.18
N LEU A 28 -16.93 -3.20 0.42
CA LEU A 28 -16.76 -2.90 -1.01
C LEU A 28 -15.71 -1.79 -1.23
N GLY A 29 -15.65 -0.78 -0.38
CA GLY A 29 -14.64 0.28 -0.46
C GLY A 29 -13.22 -0.26 -0.23
N ARG A 30 -13.03 -1.10 0.78
CA ARG A 30 -11.73 -1.77 1.04
C ARG A 30 -11.33 -2.69 -0.11
N MET A 31 -12.27 -3.53 -0.57
CA MET A 31 -12.03 -4.45 -1.69
C MET A 31 -11.70 -3.71 -2.98
N GLN A 32 -12.37 -2.58 -3.25
CA GLN A 32 -12.06 -1.72 -4.38
C GLN A 32 -10.64 -1.15 -4.26
N ALA A 33 -10.23 -0.66 -3.08
CA ALA A 33 -8.88 -0.16 -2.85
C ALA A 33 -7.80 -1.24 -3.04
N PHE A 34 -8.05 -2.46 -2.57
CA PHE A 34 -7.18 -3.62 -2.81
C PHE A 34 -7.00 -3.91 -4.30
N VAL A 35 -8.12 -4.02 -5.04
CA VAL A 35 -8.09 -4.30 -6.49
C VAL A 35 -7.39 -3.18 -7.25
N ASP A 36 -7.78 -1.92 -7.03
CA ASP A 36 -7.21 -0.77 -7.73
C ASP A 36 -5.70 -0.63 -7.45
N SER A 37 -5.30 -0.74 -6.17
CA SER A 37 -3.90 -0.62 -5.77
C SER A 37 -3.03 -1.72 -6.37
N TRP A 38 -3.49 -2.97 -6.37
CA TRP A 38 -2.74 -4.07 -6.99
C TRP A 38 -2.64 -3.90 -8.50
N MET A 39 -3.78 -3.71 -9.18
CA MET A 39 -3.82 -3.68 -10.64
C MET A 39 -3.01 -2.51 -11.21
N GLU A 40 -3.11 -1.33 -10.60
CA GLU A 40 -2.36 -0.16 -11.04
C GLU A 40 -0.84 -0.34 -10.88
N GLN A 41 -0.39 -0.85 -9.73
CA GLN A 41 1.03 -1.13 -9.50
C GLN A 41 1.56 -2.27 -10.38
N ALA A 42 0.76 -3.32 -10.58
CA ALA A 42 1.13 -4.44 -11.44
C ALA A 42 1.29 -4.01 -12.90
N GLU A 43 0.44 -3.10 -13.40
CA GLU A 43 0.59 -2.54 -14.75
C GLU A 43 1.80 -1.62 -14.86
N GLN A 44 1.98 -0.70 -13.90
CA GLN A 44 3.14 0.21 -13.87
C GLN A 44 4.49 -0.53 -13.85
N LEU A 45 4.54 -1.68 -13.16
CA LEU A 45 5.77 -2.46 -12.97
C LEU A 45 5.85 -3.72 -13.86
N GLY A 46 4.87 -3.95 -14.73
CA GLY A 46 4.85 -5.10 -15.65
C GLY A 46 4.76 -6.48 -14.97
N ILE A 47 4.10 -6.56 -13.80
CA ILE A 47 3.96 -7.80 -13.02
C ILE A 47 2.81 -8.64 -13.59
N SER A 48 3.15 -9.65 -14.38
CA SER A 48 2.14 -10.60 -14.89
C SER A 48 1.51 -11.40 -13.75
N SER A 49 0.23 -11.16 -13.50
CA SER A 49 -0.48 -11.67 -12.34
C SER A 49 -1.94 -12.04 -12.66
N GLU A 50 -2.56 -12.75 -11.73
CA GLU A 50 -4.02 -12.88 -11.68
C GLU A 50 -4.52 -12.67 -10.24
N ILE A 51 -5.69 -12.08 -10.07
CA ILE A 51 -6.43 -12.07 -8.81
C ILE A 51 -7.55 -13.10 -8.91
N ILE A 52 -7.59 -14.04 -7.98
CA ILE A 52 -8.65 -15.04 -7.85
C ILE A 52 -9.48 -14.69 -6.62
N VAL A 53 -10.68 -14.19 -6.86
CA VAL A 53 -11.69 -13.92 -5.83
C VAL A 53 -12.58 -15.16 -5.69
N VAL A 54 -12.50 -15.83 -4.53
CA VAL A 54 -13.44 -16.90 -4.20
C VAL A 54 -14.63 -16.28 -3.48
N GLU A 55 -15.72 -16.08 -4.22
CA GLU A 55 -16.98 -15.57 -3.69
C GLU A 55 -17.75 -16.72 -3.05
N TRP A 56 -17.72 -16.78 -1.72
CA TRP A 56 -18.20 -17.91 -0.95
C TRP A 56 -19.58 -17.66 -0.36
N ASN A 57 -20.51 -18.58 -0.66
CA ASN A 57 -21.87 -18.58 -0.15
C ASN A 57 -22.57 -17.20 -0.35
N PRO A 58 -22.53 -16.60 -1.55
CA PRO A 58 -23.02 -15.24 -1.73
C PRO A 58 -24.50 -15.10 -1.34
N PRO A 59 -24.90 -14.04 -0.59
CA PRO A 59 -26.29 -13.85 -0.20
C PRO A 59 -27.22 -13.72 -1.43
N SER A 60 -28.42 -14.29 -1.35
CA SER A 60 -29.37 -14.31 -2.46
C SER A 60 -29.95 -12.94 -2.81
N GLU A 61 -29.98 -12.04 -1.83
CA GLU A 61 -30.55 -10.70 -1.90
C GLU A 61 -29.56 -9.62 -2.34
N ARG A 62 -28.29 -10.00 -2.59
CA ARG A 62 -27.25 -9.09 -3.06
C ARG A 62 -26.72 -9.52 -4.42
N SER A 63 -26.27 -8.54 -5.20
CA SER A 63 -25.54 -8.83 -6.42
C SER A 63 -24.22 -9.52 -6.11
N ARG A 64 -23.69 -10.22 -7.12
CA ARG A 64 -22.37 -10.84 -7.04
C ARG A 64 -21.28 -9.77 -6.95
N LEU A 65 -20.18 -10.07 -6.27
CA LEU A 65 -19.07 -9.14 -6.08
C LEU A 65 -18.52 -8.60 -7.40
N ALA A 66 -18.49 -9.45 -8.44
CA ALA A 66 -18.06 -9.05 -9.78
C ALA A 66 -18.86 -7.87 -10.37
N ALA A 67 -20.13 -7.72 -10.00
CA ALA A 67 -21.01 -6.64 -10.48
C ALA A 67 -20.99 -5.39 -9.58
N GLU A 68 -20.53 -5.51 -8.34
CA GLU A 68 -20.49 -4.40 -7.35
C GLU A 68 -19.16 -3.63 -7.41
N LEU A 69 -18.10 -4.25 -7.91
CA LEU A 69 -16.79 -3.64 -8.07
C LEU A 69 -16.66 -2.92 -9.41
N ARG A 70 -15.86 -1.86 -9.42
CA ARG A 70 -15.51 -1.12 -10.62
C ARG A 70 -14.26 -1.71 -11.24
N TRP A 71 -14.34 -2.04 -12.52
CA TRP A 71 -13.23 -2.57 -13.31
C TRP A 71 -12.75 -1.51 -14.30
N LYS A 72 -11.43 -1.28 -14.38
CA LYS A 72 -10.88 -0.45 -15.45
C LYS A 72 -10.84 -1.26 -16.76
N GLU A 73 -11.02 -0.58 -17.89
CA GLU A 73 -11.30 -1.18 -19.22
C GLU A 73 -10.19 -2.11 -19.75
N THR A 74 -8.92 -1.92 -19.35
CA THR A 74 -7.81 -2.80 -19.73
C THR A 74 -6.67 -2.75 -18.71
N PHE A 75 -6.31 -3.92 -18.17
CA PHE A 75 -5.02 -4.19 -17.55
C PHE A 75 -4.44 -5.46 -18.18
N ASN A 76 -3.34 -5.33 -18.91
CA ASN A 76 -2.71 -6.49 -19.54
C ASN A 76 -1.82 -7.25 -18.55
N ALA A 77 -1.44 -6.60 -17.45
CA ALA A 77 -0.60 -7.20 -16.42
C ALA A 77 -1.37 -8.10 -15.45
N CYS A 78 -2.66 -7.85 -15.18
CA CYS A 78 -3.42 -8.60 -14.17
C CYS A 78 -4.81 -9.05 -14.66
N GLU A 79 -5.08 -10.36 -14.64
CA GLU A 79 -6.40 -10.93 -14.90
C GLU A 79 -7.20 -11.13 -13.59
N VAL A 80 -8.46 -10.72 -13.53
CA VAL A 80 -9.31 -10.96 -12.34
C VAL A 80 -10.37 -12.02 -12.62
N ARG A 81 -10.40 -13.06 -11.79
CA ARG A 81 -11.29 -14.22 -11.90
C ARG A 81 -12.11 -14.37 -10.63
N PHE A 82 -13.39 -14.69 -10.81
CA PHE A 82 -14.35 -14.96 -9.75
C PHE A 82 -14.73 -16.44 -9.76
N LEU A 83 -14.53 -17.11 -8.63
CA LEU A 83 -14.95 -18.48 -8.40
C LEU A 83 -16.10 -18.48 -7.41
N GLU A 84 -17.29 -18.85 -7.86
CA GLU A 84 -18.47 -18.88 -6.99
C GLU A 84 -18.57 -20.24 -6.28
N VAL A 85 -18.63 -20.21 -4.94
CA VAL A 85 -19.05 -21.37 -4.14
C VAL A 85 -20.50 -21.15 -3.71
N SER A 86 -21.41 -21.93 -4.28
CA SER A 86 -22.85 -21.74 -4.05
C SER A 86 -23.28 -22.05 -2.61
N PRO A 87 -24.43 -21.50 -2.15
CA PRO A 87 -25.01 -21.86 -0.86
C PRO A 87 -25.24 -23.36 -0.67
N ASP A 88 -25.48 -24.10 -1.75
CA ASP A 88 -25.68 -25.56 -1.70
C ASP A 88 -24.39 -26.31 -1.39
N LEU A 89 -23.27 -25.86 -1.93
CA LEU A 89 -21.95 -26.40 -1.60
C LEU A 89 -21.54 -26.03 -0.18
N HIS A 90 -21.80 -24.77 0.22
CA HIS A 90 -21.53 -24.31 1.58
C HIS A 90 -22.25 -25.15 2.65
N ARG A 91 -23.54 -25.45 2.44
CA ARG A 91 -24.36 -26.24 3.38
C ARG A 91 -23.84 -27.66 3.63
N LYS A 92 -22.91 -28.18 2.81
CA LYS A 92 -22.28 -29.49 3.02
C LYS A 92 -21.22 -29.47 4.11
N TYR A 93 -20.70 -28.31 4.49
CA TYR A 93 -19.70 -28.19 5.53
C TYR A 93 -20.34 -28.18 6.93
N PRO A 94 -19.72 -28.85 7.93
CA PRO A 94 -20.07 -28.65 9.32
C PRO A 94 -20.06 -27.17 9.71
N ASN A 95 -20.91 -26.77 10.66
CA ASN A 95 -21.01 -25.38 11.14
C ASN A 95 -21.36 -24.33 10.07
N ALA A 96 -21.81 -24.72 8.87
CA ALA A 96 -22.21 -23.81 7.79
C ALA A 96 -23.25 -22.76 8.22
N ALA A 97 -24.14 -23.08 9.17
CA ALA A 97 -25.10 -22.12 9.71
C ALA A 97 -24.46 -21.04 10.62
N ALA A 98 -23.38 -21.37 11.32
CA ALA A 98 -22.70 -20.47 12.27
C ALA A 98 -21.53 -19.70 11.64
N ILE A 99 -20.92 -20.28 10.59
CA ILE A 99 -19.78 -19.74 9.85
C ILE A 99 -20.23 -19.47 8.41
N PRO A 100 -20.61 -18.22 8.07
CA PRO A 100 -21.11 -17.90 6.73
C PRO A 100 -20.02 -17.89 5.64
N LEU A 101 -18.75 -17.81 6.05
CA LEU A 101 -17.55 -17.82 5.20
C LEU A 101 -16.47 -18.68 5.85
N HIS A 102 -16.17 -19.84 5.26
CA HIS A 102 -15.03 -20.66 5.68
C HIS A 102 -13.74 -20.16 5.01
N GLN A 103 -13.19 -19.05 5.50
CA GLN A 103 -12.14 -18.27 4.83
C GLN A 103 -10.94 -19.12 4.34
N MET A 104 -10.40 -20.03 5.17
CA MET A 104 -9.24 -20.84 4.79
C MET A 104 -9.58 -21.90 3.72
N ILE A 105 -10.76 -22.51 3.83
CA ILE A 105 -11.26 -23.45 2.81
C ILE A 105 -11.53 -22.71 1.50
N ALA A 106 -12.10 -21.50 1.55
CA ALA A 106 -12.28 -20.65 0.39
C ALA A 106 -10.94 -20.26 -0.26
N LYS A 107 -9.92 -19.90 0.53
CA LYS A 107 -8.56 -19.68 0.01
C LYS A 107 -8.02 -20.93 -0.69
N ASN A 108 -8.22 -22.12 -0.13
CA ASN A 108 -7.80 -23.37 -0.79
C ASN A 108 -8.48 -23.60 -2.14
N VAL A 109 -9.77 -23.28 -2.28
CA VAL A 109 -10.49 -23.35 -3.56
C VAL A 109 -9.80 -22.52 -4.64
N GLY A 110 -9.34 -21.32 -4.28
CA GLY A 110 -8.59 -20.42 -5.16
C GLY A 110 -7.16 -20.91 -5.42
N ILE A 111 -6.41 -21.31 -4.39
CA ILE A 111 -5.05 -21.85 -4.52
C ILE A 111 -5.03 -23.07 -5.45
N ARG A 112 -6.02 -23.96 -5.34
CA ARG A 112 -6.18 -25.14 -6.20
C ARG A 112 -6.34 -24.78 -7.68
N ARG A 113 -6.89 -23.60 -7.98
CA ARG A 113 -7.21 -23.09 -9.34
C ARG A 113 -6.26 -21.98 -9.80
N ALA A 114 -5.23 -21.66 -9.01
CA ALA A 114 -4.17 -20.72 -9.35
C ALA A 114 -3.35 -21.24 -10.54
N ARG A 115 -2.98 -20.34 -11.44
CA ARG A 115 -2.17 -20.61 -12.64
C ARG A 115 -0.74 -20.08 -12.53
N GLY A 116 -0.49 -19.13 -11.63
CA GLY A 116 0.79 -18.47 -11.42
C GLY A 116 1.89 -19.41 -10.94
N GLN A 117 3.14 -19.06 -11.22
CA GLN A 117 4.31 -19.76 -10.68
C GLN A 117 4.35 -19.70 -9.15
N PHE A 118 3.99 -18.54 -8.60
CA PHE A 118 3.86 -18.29 -7.17
C PHE A 118 2.41 -17.95 -6.81
N VAL A 119 2.01 -18.28 -5.59
CA VAL A 119 0.66 -18.00 -5.09
C VAL A 119 0.76 -17.27 -3.76
N LEU A 120 0.19 -16.07 -3.73
CA LEU A 120 -0.01 -15.25 -2.54
C LEU A 120 -1.45 -15.46 -2.05
N ALA A 121 -1.60 -16.03 -0.85
CA ALA A 121 -2.88 -16.05 -0.15
C ALA A 121 -2.95 -14.85 0.81
N THR A 122 -3.95 -13.99 0.62
CA THR A 122 -4.10 -12.71 1.33
C THR A 122 -5.58 -12.35 1.54
N ASN A 123 -5.88 -11.14 2.00
CA ASN A 123 -7.25 -10.64 2.28
C ASN A 123 -7.60 -9.43 1.40
N ILE A 124 -8.89 -9.10 1.33
CA ILE A 124 -9.46 -8.08 0.44
C ILE A 124 -9.26 -6.64 0.93
N ASP A 125 -8.63 -6.45 2.07
CA ASP A 125 -8.40 -5.20 2.78
C ASP A 125 -6.90 -4.93 3.01
N ILE A 126 -6.05 -5.65 2.28
CA ILE A 126 -4.61 -5.50 2.29
C ILE A 126 -4.17 -4.59 1.14
N LEU A 127 -3.35 -3.59 1.42
CA LEU A 127 -2.67 -2.76 0.44
C LEU A 127 -1.17 -3.07 0.47
N PHE A 128 -0.49 -2.90 -0.67
CA PHE A 128 0.91 -3.28 -0.85
C PHE A 128 1.77 -2.05 -1.09
N SER A 129 2.88 -1.93 -0.36
CA SER A 129 3.81 -0.81 -0.55
C SER A 129 4.50 -0.88 -1.93
N PRO A 130 4.89 0.28 -2.51
CA PRO A 130 5.66 0.32 -3.76
C PRO A 130 6.94 -0.51 -3.71
N GLU A 131 7.61 -0.57 -2.57
CA GLU A 131 8.86 -1.28 -2.35
C GLU A 131 8.65 -2.79 -2.49
N LEU A 132 7.56 -3.30 -1.92
CA LEU A 132 7.17 -4.69 -2.08
C LEU A 132 6.82 -5.00 -3.54
N MET A 133 6.06 -4.13 -4.20
CA MET A 133 5.70 -4.34 -5.60
C MET A 133 6.92 -4.30 -6.52
N ARG A 134 7.89 -3.41 -6.26
CA ARG A 134 9.19 -3.39 -6.96
C ARG A 134 9.99 -4.67 -6.70
N PHE A 135 10.02 -5.18 -5.47
CA PHE A 135 10.65 -6.46 -5.17
C PHE A 135 10.01 -7.59 -6.00
N LEU A 136 8.68 -7.67 -6.03
CA LEU A 136 7.95 -8.68 -6.81
C LEU A 136 8.21 -8.56 -8.32
N SER A 137 8.38 -7.34 -8.85
CA SER A 137 8.67 -7.14 -10.28
C SER A 137 10.06 -7.62 -10.71
N THR A 138 11.00 -7.77 -9.77
CA THR A 138 12.33 -8.34 -10.04
C THR A 138 12.31 -9.83 -10.40
N ARG A 139 11.18 -10.51 -10.18
CA ARG A 139 11.01 -11.95 -10.39
C ARG A 139 12.02 -12.83 -9.62
N SER A 140 12.41 -12.40 -8.42
CA SER A 140 13.41 -13.06 -7.57
C SER A 140 12.83 -14.04 -6.54
N LEU A 141 11.54 -14.38 -6.62
CA LEU A 141 10.94 -15.38 -5.73
C LEU A 141 11.53 -16.77 -6.01
N GLU A 142 11.76 -17.53 -4.95
CA GLU A 142 12.37 -18.87 -5.00
C GLU A 142 11.38 -19.96 -4.58
N ARG A 143 11.48 -21.13 -5.20
CA ARG A 143 10.80 -22.35 -4.73
C ARG A 143 11.46 -22.86 -3.44
N GLY A 144 10.70 -23.55 -2.59
CA GLY A 144 11.21 -23.97 -1.28
C GLY A 144 11.39 -22.80 -0.31
N VAL A 145 10.78 -21.64 -0.60
CA VAL A 145 10.75 -20.47 0.29
C VAL A 145 9.31 -20.06 0.57
N MET A 146 9.00 -19.88 1.85
CA MET A 146 7.77 -19.28 2.34
C MET A 146 8.06 -17.83 2.74
N TYR A 147 7.51 -16.90 1.97
CA TYR A 147 7.65 -15.47 2.24
C TYR A 147 6.56 -15.00 3.19
N ARG A 148 6.98 -14.28 4.22
CA ARG A 148 6.20 -13.73 5.33
C ARG A 148 6.50 -12.24 5.46
N MET A 149 5.66 -11.49 6.17
CA MET A 149 5.90 -10.08 6.43
C MET A 149 5.09 -9.61 7.63
N ASP A 150 5.54 -8.53 8.26
CA ASP A 150 4.81 -7.84 9.32
C ASP A 150 3.58 -7.11 8.75
N ARG A 151 2.45 -7.19 9.46
CA ARG A 151 1.23 -6.47 9.08
C ARG A 151 1.17 -5.12 9.77
N HIS A 152 0.98 -4.05 9.00
CA HIS A 152 0.75 -2.71 9.54
C HIS A 152 -0.74 -2.37 9.46
N ASP A 153 -1.38 -2.11 10.59
CA ASP A 153 -2.77 -1.62 10.58
C ASP A 153 -2.80 -0.12 10.28
N VAL A 154 -3.69 0.28 9.39
CA VAL A 154 -3.99 1.69 9.08
C VAL A 154 -5.44 2.03 9.40
N ALA A 155 -5.72 3.31 9.60
CA ALA A 155 -7.06 3.81 9.93
C ALA A 155 -8.16 3.31 8.95
N SER A 156 -9.37 3.09 9.48
CA SER A 156 -10.51 2.53 8.74
C SER A 156 -11.12 3.47 7.69
N GLU A 157 -10.97 4.79 7.89
CA GLU A 157 -11.50 5.84 7.03
C GLU A 157 -10.55 6.13 5.86
N ILE A 158 -10.57 5.25 4.87
CA ILE A 158 -9.76 5.44 3.65
C ILE A 158 -10.33 6.57 2.76
N PRO A 159 -9.48 7.35 2.06
CA PRO A 159 -9.96 8.40 1.18
C PRO A 159 -10.79 7.82 0.01
N THR A 160 -11.91 8.48 -0.31
CA THR A 160 -12.83 8.01 -1.36
C THR A 160 -12.30 8.42 -2.74
N ASN A 161 -12.26 7.48 -3.69
CA ASN A 161 -11.74 7.69 -5.05
C ASN A 161 -10.29 8.22 -5.10
N ALA A 162 -9.48 7.87 -4.09
CA ALA A 162 -8.08 8.24 -4.04
C ALA A 162 -7.31 7.69 -5.25
N THR A 163 -6.37 8.47 -5.75
CA THR A 163 -5.28 7.99 -6.59
C THR A 163 -4.40 7.01 -5.81
N LEU A 164 -3.60 6.21 -6.53
CA LEU A 164 -2.64 5.31 -5.91
C LEU A 164 -1.67 6.06 -4.97
N LEU A 165 -1.22 7.25 -5.38
CA LEU A 165 -0.30 8.08 -4.58
C LEU A 165 -0.97 8.57 -3.29
N GLU A 166 -2.19 9.09 -3.36
CA GLU A 166 -2.94 9.52 -2.17
C GLU A 166 -3.19 8.36 -1.20
N MET A 167 -3.53 7.18 -1.73
CA MET A 167 -3.72 5.99 -0.90
C MET A 167 -2.42 5.55 -0.22
N GLN A 168 -1.27 5.65 -0.90
CA GLN A 168 0.04 5.35 -0.33
C GLN A 168 0.41 6.35 0.77
N SER A 169 0.28 7.65 0.51
CA SER A 169 0.52 8.70 1.52
C SER A 169 -0.41 8.57 2.73
N PHE A 170 -1.67 8.18 2.50
CA PHE A 170 -2.60 7.85 3.57
C PHE A 170 -2.07 6.69 4.43
N CYS A 171 -1.65 5.58 3.82
CA CYS A 171 -1.15 4.42 4.56
C CYS A 171 0.08 4.77 5.41
N GLU A 172 1.03 5.51 4.85
CA GLU A 172 2.26 5.93 5.57
C GLU A 172 1.96 6.86 6.76
N SER A 173 0.98 7.75 6.62
CA SER A 173 0.67 8.76 7.64
C SER A 173 -0.34 8.29 8.69
N ASN A 174 -1.01 7.16 8.48
CA ASN A 174 -2.11 6.67 9.34
C ASN A 174 -1.86 5.27 9.90
N MET A 175 -0.59 4.88 10.06
CA MET A 175 -0.23 3.62 10.73
C MET A 175 -0.57 3.69 12.22
N LEU A 176 -1.25 2.65 12.70
CA LEU A 176 -1.71 2.54 14.08
C LEU A 176 -0.85 1.58 14.89
N ARG A 177 -0.60 0.39 14.34
CA ARG A 177 0.13 -0.70 15.00
C ARG A 177 0.76 -1.65 13.98
N VAL A 178 1.76 -2.41 14.43
CA VAL A 178 2.41 -3.46 13.66
C VAL A 178 2.25 -4.82 14.33
N PHE A 179 1.91 -5.84 13.56
CA PHE A 179 1.89 -7.25 13.94
C PHE A 179 3.17 -7.89 13.41
N ALA A 180 4.20 -7.84 14.24
CA ALA A 180 5.50 -8.41 13.95
C ALA A 180 5.63 -9.82 14.52
N ARG A 181 6.70 -10.53 14.12
CA ARG A 181 7.03 -11.84 14.68
C ARG A 181 7.23 -11.79 16.20
N GLU A 182 7.73 -10.67 16.73
CA GLU A 182 8.02 -10.48 18.15
C GLU A 182 6.77 -10.11 18.98
N GLY A 183 5.65 -9.79 18.31
CA GLY A 183 4.39 -9.43 18.94
C GLY A 183 3.67 -8.30 18.23
N THR A 184 2.71 -7.68 18.92
CA THR A 184 1.92 -6.57 18.39
C THR A 184 2.29 -5.29 19.12
N PHE A 185 2.67 -4.25 18.36
CA PHE A 185 3.17 -3.00 18.90
C PHE A 185 2.36 -1.82 18.33
N GLU A 186 1.84 -0.98 19.21
CA GLU A 186 1.30 0.33 18.81
C GLU A 186 2.44 1.19 18.24
N LEU A 187 2.12 2.03 17.25
CA LEU A 187 3.08 2.89 16.59
C LEU A 187 2.88 4.36 17.01
N LEU A 188 3.96 5.12 16.96
CA LEU A 188 3.97 6.57 16.98
C LEU A 188 3.77 7.09 15.55
N PRO A 189 3.37 8.37 15.35
CA PRO A 189 3.18 8.94 14.01
C PRO A 189 4.42 8.90 13.10
N ASN A 190 5.61 8.75 13.68
CA ASN A 190 6.88 8.58 12.95
C ASN A 190 7.19 7.12 12.60
N GLY A 191 6.25 6.19 12.79
CA GLY A 191 6.39 4.76 12.50
C GLY A 191 7.16 3.96 13.54
N ARG A 192 7.63 4.58 14.65
CA ARG A 192 8.38 3.86 15.70
C ARG A 192 7.44 3.14 16.66
N ARG A 193 7.88 2.02 17.21
CA ARG A 193 7.15 1.28 18.25
C ARG A 193 6.98 2.16 19.49
N ARG A 194 5.75 2.30 19.97
CA ARG A 194 5.43 3.06 21.19
C ARG A 194 5.89 2.29 22.42
N ILE A 195 6.62 2.97 23.30
CA ILE A 195 6.97 2.43 24.62
C ILE A 195 5.74 2.47 25.52
N VAL A 196 5.39 1.34 26.15
CA VAL A 196 4.18 1.23 26.98
C VAL A 196 4.43 1.70 28.42
N ALA A 197 3.36 1.91 29.20
CA ALA A 197 3.52 2.22 30.61
C ALA A 197 4.15 1.04 31.35
N ARG A 198 5.20 1.29 32.16
CA ARG A 198 6.02 0.28 32.85
C ARG A 198 6.83 -0.64 31.91
N ASP A 199 7.51 -0.03 30.95
CA ASP A 199 8.49 -0.71 30.09
C ASP A 199 9.90 -0.74 30.71
N ILE A 200 10.84 -1.41 30.05
CA ILE A 200 12.26 -1.50 30.45
C ILE A 200 13.10 -0.26 30.05
N VAL A 201 12.48 0.68 29.33
CA VAL A 201 13.01 1.97 28.87
C VAL A 201 11.95 3.05 29.07
N SER A 202 12.35 4.32 29.19
CA SER A 202 11.42 5.46 29.09
C SER A 202 11.45 6.08 27.70
N GLN A 203 10.31 6.59 27.24
CA GLN A 203 10.21 7.32 25.97
C GLN A 203 11.10 8.58 25.94
N GLU A 204 11.42 9.14 27.12
CA GLU A 204 12.24 10.36 27.28
C GLU A 204 13.75 10.07 27.28
N ASP A 205 14.16 8.80 27.39
CA ASP A 205 15.58 8.44 27.50
C ASP A 205 16.31 8.42 26.15
N GLY A 206 15.59 8.63 25.04
CA GLY A 206 16.15 8.53 23.69
C GLY A 206 16.68 7.12 23.37
N ILE A 207 16.09 6.08 23.97
CA ILE A 207 16.41 4.68 23.70
C ILE A 207 15.16 4.04 23.13
N ASP A 208 15.28 3.45 21.94
CA ASP A 208 14.17 2.77 21.29
C ASP A 208 14.54 1.34 20.94
N LEU A 209 13.62 0.45 21.25
CA LEU A 209 13.74 -1.00 21.07
C LEU A 209 12.95 -1.39 19.83
N ASP A 210 13.64 -1.95 18.84
CA ASP A 210 13.10 -2.19 17.51
C ASP A 210 13.01 -3.71 17.22
N ASP A 211 13.28 -4.15 15.99
CA ASP A 211 13.31 -5.56 15.61
C ASP A 211 14.06 -6.45 16.61
N GLY A 212 13.49 -7.63 16.88
CA GLY A 212 14.05 -8.62 17.81
C GLY A 212 13.68 -8.45 19.28
N TRP A 213 12.95 -7.40 19.65
CA TRP A 213 12.43 -7.24 21.01
C TRP A 213 10.98 -7.75 21.14
N PHE A 214 10.77 -8.74 22.01
CA PHE A 214 9.42 -9.20 22.35
C PHE A 214 8.66 -8.14 23.17
N MET A 215 7.33 -8.31 23.25
CA MET A 215 6.48 -7.49 24.12
C MET A 215 6.93 -7.56 25.59
N VAL A 216 6.59 -6.51 26.35
CA VAL A 216 6.87 -6.48 27.78
C VAL A 216 6.09 -7.57 28.51
N GLU A 217 6.77 -8.28 29.40
CA GLU A 217 6.22 -9.24 30.34
C GLU A 217 6.49 -8.75 31.77
N VAL A 218 5.63 -9.13 32.72
CA VAL A 218 5.77 -8.74 34.13
C VAL A 218 5.76 -9.98 35.00
N GLU A 219 6.80 -10.16 35.82
CA GLU A 219 6.89 -11.22 36.82
C GLU A 219 7.26 -10.59 38.17
N GLN A 220 6.48 -10.89 39.21
CA GLN A 220 6.72 -10.36 40.58
C GLN A 220 6.88 -8.82 40.62
N GLU A 221 6.06 -8.11 39.84
CA GLU A 221 6.07 -6.64 39.68
C GLU A 221 7.28 -6.06 38.91
N GLU A 222 8.25 -6.87 38.51
CA GLU A 222 9.35 -6.45 37.62
C GLU A 222 8.97 -6.65 36.15
N ALA A 223 9.08 -5.59 35.36
CA ALA A 223 8.92 -5.64 33.91
C ALA A 223 10.22 -6.12 33.25
N PHE A 224 10.09 -6.95 32.21
CA PHE A 224 11.21 -7.37 31.38
C PHE A 224 10.77 -7.61 29.94
N ARG A 225 11.72 -7.67 29.01
CA ARG A 225 11.49 -8.12 27.63
C ARG A 225 12.44 -9.24 27.29
N TRP A 226 11.94 -10.25 26.59
CA TRP A 226 12.79 -11.23 25.91
C TRP A 226 13.36 -10.61 24.62
N ILE A 227 14.49 -11.14 24.16
CA ILE A 227 15.01 -10.87 22.83
C ILE A 227 15.10 -12.12 21.96
N GLU A 228 14.95 -11.93 20.65
CA GLU A 228 15.32 -12.91 19.63
C GLU A 228 16.84 -13.13 19.58
N ALA A 229 17.30 -14.00 18.67
CA ALA A 229 18.74 -14.21 18.42
C ALA A 229 19.47 -12.90 18.08
N THR A 230 18.77 -11.94 17.47
CA THR A 230 19.26 -10.58 17.22
C THR A 230 18.24 -9.57 17.71
N ALA A 231 18.68 -8.47 18.31
CA ALA A 231 17.79 -7.37 18.71
C ALA A 231 18.41 -5.99 18.49
N VAL A 232 17.62 -5.03 18.00
CA VAL A 232 18.08 -3.69 17.61
C VAL A 232 17.78 -2.68 18.72
N ILE A 233 18.80 -1.92 19.12
CA ILE A 233 18.66 -0.73 19.99
C ILE A 233 19.06 0.50 19.18
N ARG A 234 18.15 1.47 19.08
CA ARG A 234 18.45 2.80 18.53
C ARG A 234 18.61 3.77 19.68
N ILE A 235 19.70 4.54 19.66
CA ILE A 235 20.00 5.52 20.71
C ILE A 235 20.07 6.94 20.14
N GLU A 236 19.57 7.87 20.92
CA GLU A 236 19.74 9.31 20.83
C GLU A 236 20.06 9.82 22.24
N ARG A 237 21.36 9.96 22.54
CA ARG A 237 21.86 10.24 23.88
C ARG A 237 21.42 11.64 24.36
N PRO A 238 20.68 11.75 25.47
CA PRO A 238 20.33 13.04 26.06
C PRO A 238 21.57 13.79 26.59
N GLU A 239 21.49 15.12 26.69
CA GLU A 239 22.61 15.94 27.17
C GLU A 239 23.03 15.62 28.62
N TRP A 240 22.10 15.13 29.45
CA TRP A 240 22.36 14.76 30.84
C TRP A 240 23.07 13.40 30.98
N ALA A 241 23.09 12.59 29.92
CA ALA A 241 23.57 11.21 29.95
C ALA A 241 25.08 11.12 29.67
N SER A 242 25.79 10.34 30.49
CA SER A 242 27.17 9.94 30.17
C SER A 242 27.17 8.91 29.01
N PRO A 243 28.30 8.69 28.31
CA PRO A 243 28.36 7.79 27.14
C PRO A 243 28.38 6.31 27.54
N GLU A 244 27.51 5.91 28.46
CA GLU A 244 27.50 4.60 29.08
C GLU A 244 26.05 4.10 29.15
N LEU A 245 25.80 2.98 28.48
CA LEU A 245 24.51 2.30 28.45
C LEU A 245 24.58 1.08 29.37
N VAL A 246 23.65 0.94 30.31
CA VAL A 246 23.57 -0.19 31.23
C VAL A 246 22.37 -1.05 30.89
N LEU A 247 22.60 -2.34 30.67
CA LEU A 247 21.58 -3.35 30.45
C LEU A 247 21.54 -4.30 31.66
N ASP A 248 20.44 -4.34 32.40
CA ASP A 248 20.20 -5.40 33.41
C ASP A 248 19.61 -6.61 32.69
N VAL A 249 20.33 -7.72 32.67
CA VAL A 249 20.04 -8.89 31.84
C VAL A 249 20.08 -10.19 32.64
N GLU A 250 19.36 -11.20 32.17
CA GLU A 250 19.40 -12.55 32.74
C GLU A 250 19.33 -13.62 31.65
N THR A 251 20.21 -14.61 31.74
CA THR A 251 20.19 -15.77 30.84
C THR A 251 18.92 -16.59 31.02
N GLY A 252 18.23 -16.86 29.92
CA GLY A 252 17.01 -17.65 29.88
C GLY A 252 17.24 -19.16 29.68
N PRO A 253 16.15 -19.95 29.71
CA PRO A 253 16.21 -21.40 29.60
C PRO A 253 16.70 -21.91 28.23
N SER A 254 16.67 -21.07 27.19
CA SER A 254 17.15 -21.44 25.85
C SER A 254 18.64 -21.17 25.61
N ALA A 255 19.33 -20.50 26.54
CA ALA A 255 20.67 -19.95 26.32
C ALA A 255 21.75 -21.01 26.12
N GLY A 256 21.78 -22.01 27.01
CA GLY A 256 23.04 -22.68 27.36
C GLY A 256 24.00 -21.68 28.02
N THR A 257 24.38 -21.89 29.28
CA THR A 257 25.22 -20.93 30.02
C THR A 257 26.69 -21.39 30.05
N PRO A 258 27.67 -20.46 30.00
CA PRO A 258 27.54 -19.00 29.87
C PRO A 258 27.19 -18.55 28.44
N LEU A 259 26.46 -17.44 28.31
CA LEU A 259 25.89 -16.93 27.06
C LEU A 259 26.73 -15.78 26.46
N PRO A 260 27.34 -15.96 25.27
CA PRO A 260 28.01 -14.87 24.57
C PRO A 260 27.02 -13.91 23.89
N ILE A 261 27.27 -12.61 24.04
CA ILE A 261 26.53 -11.53 23.37
C ILE A 261 27.52 -10.61 22.67
N ASP A 262 27.31 -10.39 21.37
CA ASP A 262 28.02 -9.35 20.63
C ASP A 262 27.16 -8.12 20.44
N PHE A 263 27.78 -6.95 20.53
CA PHE A 263 27.22 -5.67 20.11
C PHE A 263 27.80 -5.35 18.74
N LEU A 264 26.95 -5.21 17.73
CA LEU A 264 27.32 -4.98 16.34
C LEU A 264 26.84 -3.61 15.87
N ASP A 265 27.54 -3.03 14.90
CA ASP A 265 27.01 -1.91 14.12
C ASP A 265 26.02 -2.39 13.03
N PRO A 266 25.37 -1.47 12.27
CA PRO A 266 24.42 -1.85 11.23
C PRO A 266 25.03 -2.67 10.08
N ASP A 267 26.35 -2.59 9.87
CA ASP A 267 27.08 -3.35 8.86
C ASP A 267 27.52 -4.74 9.37
N GLY A 268 27.21 -5.07 10.64
CA GLY A 268 27.50 -6.36 11.27
C GLY A 268 28.90 -6.46 11.86
N LYS A 269 29.65 -5.36 11.95
CA LYS A 269 30.96 -5.35 12.59
C LYS A 269 30.80 -5.39 14.11
N VAL A 270 31.56 -6.28 14.76
CA VAL A 270 31.60 -6.38 16.22
C VAL A 270 32.22 -5.10 16.80
N LEU A 271 31.43 -4.40 17.61
CA LEU A 271 31.81 -3.23 18.40
C LEU A 271 32.39 -3.67 19.74
N ALA A 272 31.71 -4.58 20.45
CA ALA A 272 32.15 -5.17 21.70
C ALA A 272 31.48 -6.54 21.92
N SER A 273 32.02 -7.35 22.84
CA SER A 273 31.47 -8.66 23.18
C SER A 273 31.52 -8.89 24.69
N VAL A 274 30.49 -9.56 25.22
CA VAL A 274 30.37 -9.85 26.65
C VAL A 274 29.88 -11.28 26.87
N MET A 275 30.29 -11.88 27.99
CA MET A 275 29.77 -13.17 28.46
C MET A 275 28.83 -12.93 29.62
N VAL A 276 27.62 -13.47 29.54
CA VAL A 276 26.58 -13.36 30.57
C VAL A 276 26.32 -14.73 31.17
N ASP A 277 26.33 -14.83 32.49
CA ASP A 277 25.97 -16.04 33.23
C ASP A 277 25.07 -15.66 34.39
N GLY A 278 23.83 -16.16 34.40
CA GLY A 278 22.81 -15.75 35.35
C GLY A 278 22.32 -14.31 35.13
N ARG A 279 21.96 -13.61 36.21
CA ARG A 279 21.50 -12.21 36.18
C ARG A 279 22.68 -11.27 36.46
N CYS A 280 22.87 -10.26 35.62
CA CYS A 280 23.92 -9.26 35.80
C CYS A 280 23.62 -7.94 35.06
N SER A 281 24.35 -6.89 35.41
CA SER A 281 24.35 -5.61 34.72
C SER A 281 25.51 -5.52 33.73
N VAL A 282 25.22 -5.44 32.43
CA VAL A 282 26.19 -5.20 31.37
C VAL A 282 26.27 -3.70 31.09
N LYS A 283 27.42 -3.09 31.36
CA LYS A 283 27.71 -1.70 31.03
C LYS A 283 28.46 -1.65 29.69
N VAL A 284 27.92 -0.93 28.73
CA VAL A 284 28.49 -0.69 27.40
C VAL A 284 29.01 0.74 27.34
N TYR A 285 30.30 0.91 27.10
CA TYR A 285 30.97 2.21 26.96
C TYR A 285 30.99 2.62 25.49
N LEU A 286 30.37 3.76 25.18
CA LEU A 286 30.28 4.31 23.83
C LEU A 286 31.45 5.28 23.57
N PRO A 287 31.91 5.42 22.31
CA PRO A 287 32.91 6.42 21.95
C PRO A 287 32.48 7.85 22.33
N GLU A 288 33.42 8.67 22.80
CA GLU A 288 33.15 10.08 23.11
C GLU A 288 32.61 10.83 21.88
N GLY A 289 31.53 11.58 22.07
CA GLY A 289 30.84 12.34 21.01
C GLY A 289 29.81 11.53 20.21
N LEU A 290 29.69 10.22 20.41
CA LEU A 290 28.62 9.43 19.81
C LEU A 290 27.29 9.73 20.50
N ASN A 291 26.44 10.48 19.80
CA ASN A 291 25.13 10.89 20.32
C ASN A 291 23.98 10.15 19.66
N ARG A 292 24.18 9.52 18.50
CA ARG A 292 23.18 8.68 17.82
C ARG A 292 23.83 7.45 17.22
N ALA A 293 23.20 6.29 17.40
CA ALA A 293 23.63 5.03 16.79
C ALA A 293 22.49 4.01 16.70
N GLU A 294 22.63 3.05 15.79
CA GLU A 294 21.90 1.78 15.82
C GLU A 294 22.89 0.69 16.24
N ILE A 295 22.55 -0.06 17.29
CA ILE A 295 23.36 -1.15 17.84
C ILE A 295 22.54 -2.43 17.73
N ARG A 296 23.13 -3.50 17.21
CA ARG A 296 22.50 -4.83 17.16
C ARG A 296 23.13 -5.75 18.18
N LEU A 297 22.32 -6.29 19.06
CA LEU A 297 22.71 -7.37 19.95
C LEU A 297 22.60 -8.69 19.16
N LEU A 298 23.63 -9.53 19.22
CA LEU A 298 23.61 -10.89 18.69
C LEU A 298 23.89 -11.88 19.82
N VAL A 299 22.92 -12.73 20.11
CA VAL A 299 23.01 -13.80 21.13
C VAL A 299 23.51 -15.09 20.48
N ARG A 300 24.71 -15.56 20.86
CA ARG A 300 25.31 -16.79 20.32
C ARG A 300 25.06 -18.01 21.22
N GLY A 301 23.78 -18.31 21.45
CA GLY A 301 23.32 -19.41 22.32
C GLY A 301 22.99 -20.70 21.58
N SER A 302 22.68 -21.75 22.36
CA SER A 302 22.31 -23.08 21.82
C SER A 302 20.86 -23.18 21.32
N HIS A 303 20.07 -22.11 21.48
CA HIS A 303 18.64 -22.05 21.11
C HIS A 303 17.86 -23.29 21.54
N ILE A 304 17.95 -23.64 22.83
CA ILE A 304 17.35 -24.87 23.38
C ILE A 304 15.81 -24.77 23.29
N PRO A 305 15.12 -25.70 22.59
CA PRO A 305 13.67 -25.68 22.47
C PRO A 305 12.98 -25.92 23.82
N LEU A 306 11.90 -25.17 24.07
CA LEU A 306 11.12 -25.25 25.31
C LEU A 306 9.94 -26.20 25.18
N ALA A 307 9.46 -26.72 26.32
CA ALA A 307 8.38 -27.70 26.33
C ALA A 307 7.00 -27.12 25.99
N ARG A 308 6.75 -25.84 26.33
CA ARG A 308 5.43 -25.19 26.28
C ARG A 308 5.43 -23.81 25.63
N ASP A 309 6.57 -23.37 25.16
CA ASP A 309 6.75 -22.11 24.44
C ASP A 309 7.51 -22.41 23.14
N LEU A 310 7.10 -21.75 22.05
CA LEU A 310 7.72 -21.94 20.74
C LEU A 310 8.94 -21.03 20.55
N ARG A 311 9.06 -19.98 21.36
CA ARG A 311 10.16 -19.00 21.35
C ARG A 311 11.45 -19.62 21.90
N PHE A 312 12.59 -19.04 21.50
CA PHE A 312 13.89 -19.33 22.09
C PHE A 312 14.26 -18.27 23.13
N LEU A 313 13.81 -18.47 24.36
CA LEU A 313 13.97 -17.53 25.47
C LEU A 313 15.41 -17.57 26.01
N SER A 314 16.33 -16.93 25.30
CA SER A 314 17.78 -17.03 25.58
C SER A 314 18.28 -15.91 26.48
N LEU A 315 17.73 -14.71 26.34
CA LEU A 315 18.08 -13.56 27.17
C LEU A 315 16.82 -12.73 27.42
N ARG A 316 16.59 -12.38 28.68
CA ARG A 316 15.64 -11.32 29.04
C ARG A 316 16.37 -10.13 29.64
N VAL A 317 15.79 -8.95 29.44
CA VAL A 317 16.35 -7.66 29.84
C VAL A 317 15.32 -6.94 30.70
N TYR A 318 15.77 -6.45 31.85
CA TYR A 318 14.96 -5.76 32.86
C TYR A 318 15.02 -4.25 32.75
N SER A 319 16.16 -3.72 32.29
CA SER A 319 16.30 -2.29 32.03
C SER A 319 17.37 -2.04 30.98
N VAL A 320 17.18 -0.99 30.18
CA VAL A 320 18.21 -0.38 29.34
C VAL A 320 18.23 1.11 29.66
N ARG A 321 19.33 1.62 30.21
CA ARG A 321 19.37 2.99 30.76
C ARG A 321 20.72 3.65 30.61
N TRP A 322 20.72 4.98 30.55
CA TRP A 322 21.94 5.78 30.64
C TRP A 322 22.47 5.87 32.06
N CYS A 323 23.78 6.04 32.20
CA CYS A 323 24.38 6.57 33.43
C CYS A 323 24.24 8.10 33.48
N SER A 324 24.10 8.67 34.68
CA SER A 324 23.99 10.12 34.89
C SER A 324 25.36 10.79 34.77
N ALA A 325 25.44 11.92 34.07
CA ALA A 325 26.65 12.75 34.07
C ALA A 325 26.93 13.26 35.50
N GLY A 326 28.06 12.83 36.09
CA GLY A 326 28.50 13.27 37.42
C GLY A 326 28.31 12.28 38.57
N ALA A 327 27.92 11.02 38.31
CA ALA A 327 28.00 9.98 39.32
C ALA A 327 29.48 9.59 39.57
N GLU A 328 30.14 10.25 40.53
CA GLU A 328 31.44 9.82 41.03
C GLU A 328 31.32 8.42 41.65
N PHE A 329 32.01 7.42 41.09
CA PHE A 329 32.32 6.20 41.83
C PHE A 329 33.75 5.72 41.60
N VAL A 330 34.35 5.36 42.74
CA VAL A 330 35.75 4.98 42.96
C VAL A 330 36.14 3.79 42.07
N GLN A 331 37.14 4.03 41.23
CA GLN A 331 37.87 2.99 40.50
C GLN A 331 38.58 2.07 41.53
N LYS A 332 37.91 1.02 42.01
CA LYS A 332 38.60 -0.06 42.72
C LYS A 332 39.25 -0.97 41.68
N SER A 333 40.56 -0.78 41.49
CA SER A 333 41.40 -1.70 40.74
C SER A 333 41.21 -3.12 41.25
N THR A 334 40.52 -3.97 40.49
CA THR A 334 40.51 -5.40 40.75
C THR A 334 41.72 -5.98 40.04
N ARG A 335 42.65 -6.50 40.84
CA ARG A 335 43.84 -7.21 40.35
C ARG A 335 43.41 -8.38 39.47
N GLU A 336 44.14 -8.58 38.38
CA GLU A 336 44.14 -9.78 37.56
C GLU A 336 44.18 -11.04 38.44
N LEU A 337 43.11 -11.81 38.41
CA LEU A 337 43.10 -13.23 38.76
C LEU A 337 42.73 -13.96 37.48
N ILE A 338 43.75 -14.35 36.73
CA ILE A 338 43.65 -15.35 35.67
C ILE A 338 43.66 -16.70 36.38
N PRO A 339 42.57 -17.48 36.41
CA PRO A 339 42.66 -18.87 36.84
C PRO A 339 43.23 -19.67 35.67
N GLU A 340 44.40 -20.27 35.86
CA GLU A 340 44.93 -21.30 34.96
C GLU A 340 43.92 -22.45 34.88
N LEU A 341 43.25 -22.57 33.73
CA LEU A 341 42.48 -23.75 33.33
C LEU A 341 43.44 -24.92 33.15
N THR A 342 43.63 -25.70 34.21
CA THR A 342 44.22 -27.03 34.14
C THR A 342 43.25 -27.97 33.42
N ARG A 343 43.58 -28.36 32.19
CA ARG A 343 42.90 -29.45 31.48
C ARG A 343 43.11 -30.77 32.24
N SER A 344 42.11 -31.23 32.98
CA SER A 344 42.01 -32.64 33.36
C SER A 344 41.23 -33.40 32.28
N GLY A 345 41.97 -33.93 31.31
CA GLY A 345 41.43 -34.91 30.36
C GLY A 345 41.22 -36.26 31.07
N GLY A 346 39.95 -36.64 31.25
CA GLY A 346 39.55 -38.02 31.51
C GLY A 346 38.73 -38.54 30.32
N PRO A 347 38.96 -39.76 29.82
CA PRO A 347 38.30 -40.26 28.62
C PRO A 347 36.86 -40.67 28.96
N SER A 348 35.87 -40.04 28.32
CA SER A 348 34.51 -40.56 28.24
C SER A 348 34.41 -41.54 27.07
N PRO A 349 33.75 -42.71 27.23
CA PRO A 349 33.85 -43.81 26.29
C PRO A 349 33.22 -43.46 24.94
N ALA A 350 33.95 -43.75 23.86
CA ALA A 350 33.44 -43.70 22.50
C ALA A 350 32.23 -44.61 22.36
N ILE A 351 31.06 -44.02 22.14
CA ILE A 351 29.90 -44.72 21.61
C ILE A 351 30.01 -44.62 20.08
N PRO A 352 29.85 -45.71 19.31
CA PRO A 352 30.06 -45.67 17.87
C PRO A 352 29.06 -44.69 17.22
N ASP A 353 29.58 -43.72 16.47
CA ASP A 353 28.80 -42.93 15.52
C ASP A 353 28.19 -43.87 14.47
N ILE A 354 26.93 -44.26 14.67
CA ILE A 354 26.11 -44.82 13.60
C ILE A 354 25.41 -43.64 12.94
N GLN A 355 26.05 -43.04 11.93
CA GLN A 355 25.37 -42.16 10.98
C GLN A 355 24.37 -42.99 10.16
N LEU A 356 23.09 -42.91 10.52
CA LEU A 356 22.01 -43.33 9.64
C LEU A 356 21.76 -42.21 8.62
N ALA A 357 22.45 -42.29 7.48
CA ALA A 357 22.14 -41.50 6.30
C ALA A 357 21.08 -42.23 5.45
N GLY A 358 19.84 -41.73 5.50
CA GLY A 358 18.72 -42.16 4.67
C GLY A 358 17.40 -41.61 5.22
N VAL A 359 16.62 -40.89 4.40
CA VAL A 359 15.26 -40.48 4.78
C VAL A 359 14.36 -41.70 4.62
N PRO A 360 13.69 -42.20 5.67
CA PRO A 360 12.74 -43.28 5.49
C PRO A 360 11.49 -42.75 4.79
N LEU A 361 11.11 -43.35 3.66
CA LEU A 361 9.74 -43.20 3.18
C LEU A 361 8.86 -44.05 4.10
N ILE A 362 8.14 -43.39 4.99
CA ILE A 362 7.21 -44.03 5.91
C ILE A 362 5.80 -43.94 5.30
N GLU A 363 5.28 -45.07 4.84
CA GLU A 363 3.89 -45.18 4.43
C GLU A 363 3.04 -45.53 5.66
N MET A 364 2.06 -44.68 5.98
CA MET A 364 1.11 -44.91 7.07
C MET A 364 0.07 -45.94 6.60
N LEU A 365 0.12 -47.14 7.15
CA LEU A 365 -0.71 -48.27 6.68
C LEU A 365 -2.11 -48.26 7.30
N ASP A 366 -2.22 -47.92 8.59
CA ASP A 366 -3.48 -47.99 9.35
C ASP A 366 -3.41 -47.12 10.61
N VAL A 367 -4.56 -46.56 11.00
CA VAL A 367 -4.77 -45.79 12.24
C VAL A 367 -5.95 -46.40 12.98
N GLN A 368 -5.70 -47.03 14.13
CA GLN A 368 -6.74 -47.59 14.98
C GLN A 368 -6.89 -46.77 16.26
N LEU A 369 -8.13 -46.43 16.58
CA LEU A 369 -8.51 -45.76 17.82
C LEU A 369 -9.14 -46.80 18.75
N GLU A 370 -8.44 -47.15 19.82
CA GLU A 370 -9.00 -48.02 20.87
C GLU A 370 -9.51 -47.17 22.04
N PRO A 371 -10.78 -47.29 22.44
CA PRO A 371 -11.30 -46.58 23.60
C PRO A 371 -10.71 -47.16 24.89
N ARG A 372 -10.17 -46.30 25.76
CA ARG A 372 -9.69 -46.69 27.11
C ARG A 372 -10.65 -46.34 28.25
N GLY A 373 -11.87 -45.92 27.92
CA GLY A 373 -12.87 -45.49 28.89
C GLY A 373 -12.67 -44.04 29.32
N ALA A 374 -13.72 -43.45 29.92
CA ALA A 374 -13.78 -42.05 30.35
C ALA A 374 -13.36 -41.01 29.28
N GLY A 375 -13.69 -41.25 28.01
CA GLY A 375 -13.43 -40.30 26.92
C GLY A 375 -11.99 -40.24 26.42
N GLU A 376 -11.10 -41.13 26.89
CA GLU A 376 -9.74 -41.27 26.38
C GLU A 376 -9.66 -42.35 25.29
N PHE A 377 -8.94 -42.05 24.21
CA PHE A 377 -8.65 -42.98 23.12
C PHE A 377 -7.14 -43.18 22.99
N ALA A 378 -6.71 -44.44 22.85
CA ALA A 378 -5.35 -44.78 22.47
C ALA A 378 -5.25 -44.83 20.94
N LEU A 379 -4.39 -44.00 20.37
CA LEU A 379 -4.11 -43.98 18.93
C LEU A 379 -2.96 -44.96 18.64
N SER A 380 -3.23 -46.01 17.87
CA SER A 380 -2.21 -46.93 17.37
C SER A 380 -2.01 -46.67 15.87
N VAL A 381 -0.81 -46.28 15.48
CA VAL A 381 -0.45 -46.00 14.07
C VAL A 381 0.58 -47.02 13.61
N ARG A 382 0.30 -47.74 12.52
CA ARG A 382 1.26 -48.67 11.90
C ARG A 382 1.91 -48.06 10.67
N PHE A 383 3.22 -48.21 10.60
CA PHE A 383 4.08 -47.67 9.56
C PHE A 383 4.80 -48.77 8.80
N LYS A 384 5.02 -48.59 7.49
CA LYS A 384 5.94 -49.41 6.68
C LYS A 384 7.07 -48.54 6.17
N ALA A 385 8.31 -48.88 6.51
CA ALA A 385 9.50 -48.15 6.07
C ALA A 385 10.17 -48.83 4.88
N HIS A 386 10.50 -48.06 3.85
CA HIS A 386 11.36 -48.47 2.73
C HIS A 386 12.70 -47.72 2.79
N TRP A 387 13.80 -48.42 2.52
CA TRP A 387 15.17 -47.88 2.53
C TRP A 387 15.81 -48.05 1.16
N GLU A 388 16.28 -46.95 0.55
CA GLU A 388 17.18 -46.97 -0.62
C GLU A 388 18.40 -46.07 -0.35
N PRO A 389 19.63 -46.49 -0.73
CA PRO A 389 20.84 -45.72 -0.49
C PRO A 389 21.20 -44.83 -1.70
N ALA A 390 21.43 -43.53 -1.47
CA ALA A 390 22.14 -42.67 -2.42
C ALA A 390 23.14 -41.76 -1.66
N GLY A 391 24.40 -41.80 -2.08
CA GLY A 391 25.50 -41.09 -1.45
C GLY A 391 26.00 -39.87 -2.24
N ARG A 392 26.44 -38.83 -1.53
CA ARG A 392 27.73 -38.14 -1.65
C ARG A 392 27.80 -36.99 -0.63
N ALA A 393 28.89 -36.94 0.13
CA ALA A 393 29.18 -35.90 1.12
C ALA A 393 29.69 -34.61 0.45
N VAL A 394 29.27 -33.45 0.95
CA VAL A 394 29.90 -32.15 0.69
C VAL A 394 30.59 -31.69 1.97
N GLN A 395 31.90 -31.51 1.90
CA GLN A 395 32.76 -31.05 2.99
C GLN A 395 32.66 -29.51 3.06
N LYS A 396 32.20 -28.94 4.19
CA LYS A 396 32.30 -27.49 4.44
C LYS A 396 33.62 -27.19 5.15
N VAL A 397 34.43 -26.35 4.52
CA VAL A 397 35.63 -25.72 5.10
C VAL A 397 35.17 -24.46 5.84
N PHE A 398 35.59 -24.29 7.09
CA PHE A 398 35.47 -23.01 7.82
C PHE A 398 36.75 -22.19 7.62
N PRO A 399 36.70 -20.87 7.39
CA PRO A 399 37.89 -20.04 7.44
C PRO A 399 38.24 -19.68 8.90
N GLU A 400 39.52 -19.83 9.24
CA GLU A 400 40.14 -19.25 10.43
C GLU A 400 40.14 -17.71 10.33
N VAL A 401 39.70 -17.03 11.37
CA VAL A 401 39.88 -15.58 11.54
C VAL A 401 41.06 -15.36 12.46
N VAL A 402 42.11 -14.74 11.92
CA VAL A 402 43.30 -14.28 12.65
C VAL A 402 42.96 -12.96 13.34
N SER A 403 43.22 -12.87 14.65
CA SER A 403 43.10 -11.62 15.41
C SER A 403 44.43 -10.85 15.38
N GLU A 404 44.42 -9.64 14.84
CA GLU A 404 45.46 -8.64 15.10
C GLU A 404 45.01 -7.72 16.26
N VAL A 405 45.86 -7.59 17.27
CA VAL A 405 45.68 -6.65 18.39
C VAL A 405 46.46 -5.38 18.08
N SER A 406 45.78 -4.23 18.11
CA SER A 406 46.40 -2.89 18.06
C SER A 406 46.09 -2.09 19.34
N PRO A 407 46.95 -1.14 19.76
CA PRO A 407 46.94 -0.57 21.11
C PRO A 407 45.87 0.53 21.34
N ARG A 408 45.53 0.71 22.64
CA ARG A 408 44.36 1.37 23.27
C ARG A 408 44.30 2.91 23.21
N LEU A 409 43.09 3.45 23.00
CA LEU A 409 42.29 4.43 23.80
C LEU A 409 40.85 4.51 23.18
N PRO A 410 39.75 4.78 23.95
CA PRO A 410 38.62 3.86 24.05
C PRO A 410 37.72 3.80 22.79
N ALA A 411 37.91 2.71 22.05
CA ALA A 411 36.86 2.09 21.25
C ALA A 411 35.82 1.45 22.19
N TRP A 412 34.64 1.16 21.67
CA TRP A 412 33.56 0.43 22.35
C TRP A 412 34.09 -0.66 23.28
N SER A 413 33.58 -0.71 24.52
CA SER A 413 33.95 -1.75 25.48
C SER A 413 32.79 -2.11 26.39
N THR A 414 32.89 -3.26 27.06
CA THR A 414 31.85 -3.79 27.92
C THR A 414 32.41 -4.22 29.27
N GLU A 415 31.63 -4.05 30.32
CA GLU A 415 31.93 -4.48 31.68
C GLU A 415 30.71 -5.18 32.28
N VAL A 416 30.93 -6.32 32.94
CA VAL A 416 29.87 -7.02 33.69
C VAL A 416 29.97 -6.66 35.15
N THR A 417 28.85 -6.24 35.74
CA THR A 417 28.73 -5.86 37.14
C THR A 417 27.49 -6.52 37.76
N GLN A 418 27.34 -6.47 39.09
CA GLN A 418 26.15 -6.95 39.80
C GLN A 418 25.74 -8.39 39.43
N VAL A 419 26.68 -9.33 39.47
CA VAL A 419 26.42 -10.74 39.13
C VAL A 419 25.66 -11.44 40.24
N HIS A 420 24.58 -12.12 39.88
CA HIS A 420 23.74 -12.95 40.73
C HIS A 420 23.67 -14.38 40.18
N ASP A 421 23.35 -15.34 41.04
CA ASP A 421 23.24 -16.75 40.65
C ASP A 421 22.20 -16.95 39.55
N ALA A 422 22.48 -17.90 38.65
CA ALA A 422 21.56 -18.28 37.59
C ALA A 422 20.26 -18.86 38.17
N ARG A 423 19.14 -18.48 37.56
CA ARG A 423 17.82 -18.99 37.93
C ARG A 423 17.67 -20.45 37.51
N ASP A 424 17.08 -21.24 38.40
CA ASP A 424 16.63 -22.60 38.05
C ASP A 424 15.31 -22.55 37.26
N TRP A 425 15.40 -22.94 35.98
CA TRP A 425 14.27 -22.99 35.05
C TRP A 425 13.51 -24.33 35.07
N SER A 426 14.04 -25.38 35.71
CA SER A 426 13.55 -26.76 35.58
C SER A 426 12.10 -26.98 36.02
N CYS A 427 11.61 -26.15 36.94
CA CYS A 427 10.27 -26.23 37.53
C CYS A 427 9.33 -25.10 37.06
N ARG A 428 9.74 -24.33 36.05
CA ARG A 428 8.98 -23.20 35.50
C ARG A 428 8.21 -23.58 34.23
N TYR A 429 7.33 -22.69 33.77
CA TYR A 429 6.55 -22.92 32.56
C TYR A 429 7.45 -23.01 31.31
N GLU A 430 8.52 -22.23 31.33
CA GLU A 430 9.55 -22.07 30.30
C GLU A 430 10.64 -23.15 30.39
N ALA A 431 10.39 -24.26 31.10
CA ALA A 431 11.38 -25.32 31.25
C ALA A 431 11.83 -25.86 29.87
N PRO A 432 13.14 -26.14 29.69
CA PRO A 432 13.65 -26.80 28.50
C PRO A 432 12.91 -28.10 28.20
N SER A 433 12.75 -28.42 26.93
CA SER A 433 12.16 -29.70 26.53
C SER A 433 13.06 -30.86 27.00
N PRO A 434 12.53 -31.90 27.65
CA PRO A 434 13.30 -33.09 28.04
C PRO A 434 13.94 -33.85 26.87
N VAL A 435 13.50 -33.56 25.64
CA VAL A 435 14.02 -34.16 24.39
C VAL A 435 14.67 -33.14 23.47
N ALA A 436 15.08 -31.97 24.01
CA ALA A 436 15.66 -30.85 23.25
C ALA A 436 16.79 -31.28 22.30
N ASP A 437 17.70 -32.15 22.76
CA ASP A 437 18.84 -32.65 21.97
C ASP A 437 18.42 -33.35 20.66
N GLY A 438 17.19 -33.89 20.59
CA GLY A 438 16.65 -34.54 19.40
C GLY A 438 15.90 -33.59 18.44
N LEU A 439 15.53 -32.39 18.89
CA LEU A 439 14.65 -31.44 18.19
C LEU A 439 15.43 -30.44 17.32
N THR A 440 16.36 -30.92 16.49
CA THR A 440 17.28 -30.11 15.68
C THR A 440 16.61 -29.23 14.62
N THR A 441 15.32 -29.45 14.33
CA THR A 441 14.53 -28.65 13.37
C THR A 441 13.53 -27.74 14.08
N ALA A 442 13.67 -27.50 15.39
CA ALA A 442 12.81 -26.55 16.07
C ALA A 442 13.00 -25.14 15.49
N ALA A 443 11.89 -24.42 15.32
CA ALA A 443 11.87 -23.04 14.89
C ALA A 443 10.77 -22.28 15.63
N TYR A 444 10.98 -20.98 15.79
CA TYR A 444 9.95 -19.99 16.07
C TYR A 444 9.68 -19.26 14.75
N LEU A 445 8.47 -19.42 14.20
CA LEU A 445 8.09 -18.89 12.88
C LEU A 445 7.25 -17.61 13.04
N HIS A 446 7.22 -16.79 11.99
CA HIS A 446 6.33 -15.63 11.94
C HIS A 446 4.87 -16.06 11.72
N THR A 447 4.15 -16.28 12.82
CA THR A 447 2.75 -16.67 12.83
C THR A 447 1.78 -15.57 13.27
N ASN A 448 2.28 -14.39 13.66
CA ASN A 448 1.42 -13.29 14.09
C ASN A 448 0.73 -12.66 12.86
N ALA A 449 -0.60 -12.58 12.88
CA ALA A 449 -1.43 -12.17 11.73
C ALA A 449 -1.08 -12.89 10.41
N CYS A 450 -0.66 -14.16 10.48
CA CYS A 450 0.00 -14.78 9.34
C CYS A 450 -0.91 -15.06 8.13
N GLY A 451 -2.23 -15.13 8.32
CA GLY A 451 -3.20 -15.23 7.24
C GLY A 451 -3.26 -14.05 6.26
N ASP A 452 -2.66 -12.90 6.60
CA ASP A 452 -2.68 -11.67 5.78
C ASP A 452 -1.66 -11.69 4.63
N PHE A 453 -0.54 -12.41 4.77
CA PHE A 453 0.47 -12.54 3.72
C PHE A 453 1.17 -13.91 3.75
N THR A 454 0.69 -14.87 2.97
CA THR A 454 1.37 -16.18 2.83
C THR A 454 1.71 -16.42 1.37
N LEU A 455 3.00 -16.34 1.01
CA LEU A 455 3.45 -16.50 -0.37
C LEU A 455 4.42 -17.69 -0.48
N LEU A 456 4.06 -18.65 -1.34
CA LEU A 456 4.88 -19.81 -1.67
C LEU A 456 4.83 -20.07 -3.18
N SER A 457 5.72 -20.91 -3.69
CA SER A 457 5.54 -21.44 -5.04
C SER A 457 4.24 -22.26 -5.13
N ARG A 458 3.64 -22.31 -6.32
CA ARG A 458 2.44 -23.12 -6.54
C ARG A 458 2.69 -24.60 -6.23
N GLU A 459 3.88 -25.11 -6.55
CA GLU A 459 4.23 -26.51 -6.28
C GLU A 459 4.28 -26.80 -4.78
N ASP A 460 4.86 -25.89 -3.99
CA ASP A 460 4.93 -26.03 -2.53
C ASP A 460 3.53 -26.01 -1.89
N TRP A 461 2.64 -25.12 -2.36
CA TRP A 461 1.23 -25.13 -1.96
C TRP A 461 0.54 -26.47 -2.23
N PHE A 462 0.79 -27.08 -3.39
CA PHE A 462 0.22 -28.36 -3.77
C PHE A 462 0.82 -29.53 -2.98
N ALA A 463 2.12 -29.50 -2.69
CA ALA A 463 2.81 -30.50 -1.88
C ALA A 463 2.26 -30.52 -0.44
N LEU A 464 1.97 -29.35 0.12
CA LEU A 464 1.37 -29.21 1.45
C LEU A 464 -0.15 -29.44 1.48
N ARG A 465 -0.79 -29.46 0.30
CA ARG A 465 -2.26 -29.49 0.12
C ARG A 465 -2.96 -28.31 0.78
N ALA A 466 -2.32 -27.15 0.78
CA ALA A 466 -2.81 -25.87 1.30
C ALA A 466 -3.25 -25.88 2.78
N TYR A 467 -4.04 -24.89 3.21
CA TYR A 467 -4.42 -24.72 4.62
C TYR A 467 -5.25 -25.91 5.13
N PRO A 468 -5.11 -26.35 6.39
CA PRO A 468 -6.01 -27.36 6.96
C PRO A 468 -7.50 -27.00 6.79
N GLU A 469 -8.30 -27.87 6.16
CA GLU A 469 -9.71 -27.62 5.84
C GLU A 469 -10.64 -27.93 7.01
N PHE A 470 -10.37 -27.33 8.17
CA PHE A 470 -11.22 -27.49 9.33
C PHE A 470 -12.40 -26.53 9.27
N PRO A 471 -13.66 -27.01 9.28
CA PRO A 471 -14.87 -26.20 9.24
C PRO A 471 -15.19 -25.63 10.63
N ILE A 472 -14.20 -24.99 11.23
CA ILE A 472 -14.21 -24.47 12.60
C ILE A 472 -13.90 -22.97 12.57
N TRP A 473 -13.89 -22.32 13.72
CA TRP A 473 -13.45 -20.94 13.79
C TRP A 473 -11.94 -20.87 13.45
N PRO A 474 -11.49 -19.99 12.53
CA PRO A 474 -10.21 -20.13 11.83
C PRO A 474 -8.98 -19.65 12.63
N MET A 475 -8.88 -20.00 13.91
CA MET A 475 -7.69 -19.72 14.72
C MET A 475 -6.62 -20.77 14.50
N HIS A 476 -5.36 -20.34 14.39
CA HIS A 476 -4.16 -21.16 14.23
C HIS A 476 -4.08 -22.01 12.94
N ILE A 477 -5.10 -22.01 12.08
CA ILE A 477 -5.09 -22.77 10.82
C ILE A 477 -3.98 -22.27 9.88
N ASP A 478 -3.83 -20.95 9.79
CA ASP A 478 -2.76 -20.28 9.07
C ASP A 478 -1.38 -20.53 9.70
N SER A 479 -1.30 -20.57 11.02
CA SER A 479 -0.06 -20.91 11.73
C SER A 479 0.38 -22.35 11.45
N LEU A 480 -0.56 -23.30 11.34
CA LEU A 480 -0.26 -24.71 11.07
C LEU A 480 0.35 -24.94 9.70
N ILE A 481 -0.07 -24.19 8.67
CA ILE A 481 0.56 -24.32 7.35
C ILE A 481 2.01 -23.82 7.37
N CYS A 482 2.32 -22.78 8.16
CA CYS A 482 3.68 -22.29 8.32
C CYS A 482 4.62 -23.36 8.91
N TYR A 483 4.19 -24.03 9.98
CA TYR A 483 4.96 -25.13 10.56
C TYR A 483 5.01 -26.36 9.66
N SER A 484 3.93 -26.66 8.93
CA SER A 484 3.94 -27.75 7.95
C SER A 484 4.92 -27.46 6.81
N ALA A 485 4.98 -26.21 6.32
CA ALA A 485 5.95 -25.79 5.31
C ALA A 485 7.40 -25.96 5.82
N HIS A 486 7.70 -25.44 7.01
CA HIS A 486 9.02 -25.58 7.64
C HIS A 486 9.46 -27.04 7.74
N HIS A 487 8.58 -27.92 8.23
CA HIS A 487 8.88 -29.34 8.36
C HIS A 487 8.86 -30.12 7.03
N ALA A 488 8.36 -29.51 5.94
CA ALA A 488 8.55 -29.99 4.57
C ALA A 488 9.89 -29.54 3.95
N GLY A 489 10.70 -28.76 4.69
CA GLY A 489 11.97 -28.21 4.21
C GLY A 489 11.83 -26.86 3.48
N ILE A 490 10.67 -26.22 3.54
CA ILE A 490 10.43 -24.89 2.96
C ILE A 490 10.90 -23.83 3.95
N ARG A 491 11.88 -23.02 3.56
CA ARG A 491 12.52 -22.02 4.42
C ARG A 491 11.66 -20.76 4.55
N GLU A 492 11.49 -20.26 5.78
CA GLU A 492 10.86 -18.95 6.00
C GLU A 492 11.79 -17.80 5.61
N VAL A 493 11.25 -16.80 4.92
CA VAL A 493 11.87 -15.48 4.70
C VAL A 493 10.86 -14.41 5.09
N ILE A 494 11.23 -13.59 6.07
CA ILE A 494 10.44 -12.39 6.43
C ILE A 494 10.95 -11.24 5.56
N LEU A 495 10.10 -10.72 4.68
CA LEU A 495 10.37 -9.50 3.93
C LEU A 495 10.30 -8.33 4.92
N ARG A 496 11.44 -7.66 5.14
CA ARG A 496 11.59 -6.58 6.13
C ARG A 496 11.44 -5.21 5.45
N GLU A 497 11.47 -4.17 6.29
CA GLU A 497 11.46 -2.77 5.87
C GLU A 497 12.49 -2.48 4.75
N PRO A 498 12.14 -1.65 3.74
CA PRO A 498 10.95 -0.79 3.64
C PRO A 498 9.70 -1.47 3.02
N MET A 499 9.69 -2.79 2.83
CA MET A 499 8.54 -3.51 2.26
C MET A 499 7.45 -3.69 3.30
N ARG A 500 6.19 -3.34 2.96
CA ARG A 500 5.05 -3.42 3.88
C ARG A 500 3.78 -3.94 3.21
N ILE A 501 2.96 -4.58 4.02
CA ILE A 501 1.51 -4.64 3.79
C ILE A 501 0.80 -3.72 4.79
N TYR A 502 -0.26 -3.07 4.31
CA TYR A 502 -1.15 -2.26 5.12
C TYR A 502 -2.52 -2.94 5.19
N HIS A 503 -2.99 -3.24 6.38
CA HIS A 503 -4.33 -3.77 6.61
C HIS A 503 -5.25 -2.62 7.04
N ILE A 504 -6.29 -2.37 6.25
CA ILE A 504 -7.27 -1.32 6.56
C ILE A 504 -8.17 -1.78 7.71
N GLN A 505 -8.17 -1.05 8.83
CA GLN A 505 -8.94 -1.44 10.01
C GLN A 505 -10.46 -1.49 9.73
N HIS A 506 -11.16 -2.36 10.46
CA HIS A 506 -12.62 -2.49 10.38
C HIS A 506 -13.35 -1.44 11.24
N PHE A 507 -14.56 -1.06 10.81
CA PHE A 507 -15.48 -0.20 11.58
C PHE A 507 -16.16 -1.00 12.70
N SER A 508 -15.38 -1.42 13.71
CA SER A 508 -15.77 -2.23 14.89
C SER A 508 -16.43 -3.60 14.63
N GLY A 509 -16.18 -4.58 15.52
CA GLY A 509 -16.90 -5.86 15.55
C GLY A 509 -16.58 -6.90 14.47
N ALA A 510 -15.59 -6.69 13.60
CA ALA A 510 -15.11 -7.70 12.64
C ALA A 510 -13.58 -7.81 12.73
N GLY A 511 -13.02 -9.02 12.66
CA GLY A 511 -11.59 -9.25 12.91
C GLY A 511 -11.20 -9.32 14.39
N TRP A 512 -9.95 -9.70 14.66
CA TRP A 512 -9.35 -9.64 16.00
C TRP A 512 -8.59 -8.33 16.17
N THR A 513 -8.91 -7.58 17.21
CA THR A 513 -8.06 -6.53 17.76
C THR A 513 -7.83 -6.84 19.24
N PRO A 514 -6.75 -6.36 19.87
CA PRO A 514 -6.52 -6.51 21.30
C PRO A 514 -7.71 -6.01 22.14
N GLU A 515 -8.35 -4.92 21.72
CA GLU A 515 -9.50 -4.31 22.42
C GLU A 515 -10.79 -5.14 22.25
N GLY A 516 -10.87 -5.97 21.20
CA GLY A 516 -12.04 -6.78 20.85
C GLY A 516 -11.97 -8.24 21.30
N GLU A 517 -10.96 -8.64 22.09
CA GLU A 517 -10.75 -10.03 22.50
C GLU A 517 -11.92 -10.58 23.34
N GLY A 518 -12.43 -9.80 24.29
CA GLY A 518 -13.59 -10.18 25.11
C GLY A 518 -14.85 -10.40 24.26
N GLU A 519 -15.13 -9.49 23.32
CA GLU A 519 -16.27 -9.63 22.39
C GLU A 519 -16.08 -10.81 21.43
N ARG A 520 -14.85 -11.11 21.03
CA ARG A 520 -14.53 -12.27 20.18
C ARG A 520 -14.80 -13.58 20.92
N THR A 521 -14.31 -13.72 22.16
CA THR A 521 -14.54 -14.92 22.99
C THR A 521 -16.04 -15.13 23.20
N ALA A 522 -16.78 -14.08 23.56
CA ALA A 522 -18.24 -14.14 23.71
C ALA A 522 -18.94 -14.55 22.40
N ARG A 523 -18.48 -14.09 21.23
CA ARG A 523 -19.02 -14.50 19.92
C ARG A 523 -18.72 -15.96 19.57
N ILE A 524 -17.53 -16.46 19.88
CA ILE A 524 -17.16 -17.87 19.66
C ILE A 524 -18.03 -18.77 20.55
N GLU A 525 -18.14 -18.45 21.84
CA GLU A 525 -18.98 -19.18 22.80
C GLU A 525 -20.46 -19.16 22.39
N ALA A 526 -20.99 -18.00 21.99
CA ALA A 526 -22.37 -17.87 21.53
C ALA A 526 -22.66 -18.71 20.28
N LYS A 527 -21.68 -18.84 19.37
CA LYS A 527 -21.80 -19.62 18.13
C LYS A 527 -21.64 -21.13 18.34
N LYS A 528 -21.09 -21.58 19.48
CA LYS A 528 -20.82 -22.99 19.81
C LYS A 528 -20.00 -23.73 18.74
N VAL A 529 -19.05 -23.02 18.13
CA VAL A 529 -18.16 -23.56 17.10
C VAL A 529 -16.82 -23.93 17.75
N ALA A 530 -16.24 -25.06 17.37
CA ALA A 530 -14.93 -25.48 17.87
C ALA A 530 -13.81 -24.51 17.47
N VAL A 531 -12.72 -24.50 18.25
CA VAL A 531 -11.45 -23.81 17.96
C VAL A 531 -10.29 -24.79 18.15
N ILE A 532 -9.15 -24.54 17.51
CA ILE A 532 -7.92 -25.26 17.85
C ILE A 532 -7.40 -24.66 19.16
N GLU A 533 -7.50 -25.41 20.25
CA GLU A 533 -6.89 -25.03 21.52
C GLU A 533 -5.37 -24.90 21.36
N TYR A 534 -4.76 -23.90 22.00
CA TYR A 534 -3.32 -23.66 21.90
C TYR A 534 -2.49 -24.89 22.31
N ALA A 535 -2.92 -25.63 23.33
CA ALA A 535 -2.28 -26.86 23.75
C ALA A 535 -2.30 -27.96 22.66
N THR A 536 -3.38 -28.02 21.86
CA THR A 536 -3.48 -28.95 20.72
C THR A 536 -2.59 -28.51 19.57
N PHE A 537 -2.56 -27.21 19.29
CA PHE A 537 -1.65 -26.61 18.31
C PHE A 537 -0.18 -26.95 18.63
N LEU A 538 0.25 -26.75 19.89
CA LEU A 538 1.60 -27.11 20.34
C LEU A 538 1.90 -28.60 20.18
N LYS A 539 0.95 -29.49 20.50
CA LYS A 539 1.12 -30.94 20.33
C LYS A 539 1.39 -31.31 18.87
N TRP A 540 0.69 -30.69 17.91
CA TRP A 540 0.93 -30.96 16.49
C TRP A 540 2.30 -30.47 16.03
N ILE A 541 2.75 -29.32 16.51
CA ILE A 541 4.12 -28.83 16.24
C ILE A 541 5.17 -29.78 16.85
N ASP A 542 4.97 -30.22 18.10
CA ASP A 542 5.87 -31.17 18.75
C ASP A 542 5.97 -32.50 17.99
N LEU A 543 4.85 -33.01 17.45
CA LEU A 543 4.87 -34.19 16.56
C LEU A 543 5.71 -33.94 15.30
N MET A 544 5.50 -32.81 14.60
CA MET A 544 6.29 -32.47 13.41
C MET A 544 7.79 -32.32 13.75
N ARG A 545 8.13 -31.73 14.91
CA ARG A 545 9.52 -31.62 15.38
C ARG A 545 10.15 -32.97 15.69
N ARG A 546 9.43 -33.87 16.38
CA ARG A 546 9.94 -35.20 16.77
C ARG A 546 10.14 -36.11 15.57
N PHE A 547 9.20 -36.12 14.63
CA PHE A 547 9.25 -36.99 13.46
C PHE A 547 9.96 -36.37 12.26
N ARG A 548 10.26 -35.06 12.31
CA ARG A 548 10.94 -34.30 11.23
C ARG A 548 10.22 -34.42 9.88
N VAL A 549 8.89 -34.41 9.93
CA VAL A 549 8.02 -34.52 8.75
C VAL A 549 6.87 -33.53 8.88
N PRO A 550 6.37 -33.00 7.75
CA PRO A 550 5.21 -32.13 7.78
C PRO A 550 3.96 -32.93 8.11
N MET A 551 3.00 -32.29 8.79
CA MET A 551 1.65 -32.83 8.89
C MET A 551 0.82 -32.35 7.69
N ILE A 552 0.33 -33.30 6.89
CA ILE A 552 -0.58 -33.03 5.78
C ILE A 552 -2.01 -33.30 6.26
N PHE A 553 -2.79 -32.24 6.45
CA PHE A 553 -4.12 -32.32 7.05
C PHE A 553 -5.22 -32.67 6.05
N ASN A 554 -5.02 -32.33 4.77
CA ASN A 554 -6.03 -32.49 3.74
C ASN A 554 -5.83 -33.75 2.91
N ARG A 555 -6.93 -34.26 2.37
CA ARG A 555 -6.96 -35.37 1.40
C ARG A 555 -6.63 -34.86 0.00
N ASN A 556 -6.59 -35.74 -1.00
CA ASN A 556 -6.24 -35.39 -2.38
C ASN A 556 -7.28 -34.49 -3.09
N ASP A 557 -8.51 -34.47 -2.58
CA ASP A 557 -9.68 -33.70 -3.06
C ASP A 557 -9.78 -32.29 -2.43
N TRP A 558 -8.74 -31.82 -1.75
CA TRP A 558 -8.65 -30.49 -1.14
C TRP A 558 -8.98 -29.35 -2.11
N GLY A 559 -9.47 -28.24 -1.58
CA GLY A 559 -9.85 -27.04 -2.34
C GLY A 559 -11.03 -27.29 -3.25
N MET A 560 -11.93 -28.20 -2.86
CA MET A 560 -13.03 -28.70 -3.71
C MET A 560 -12.50 -29.17 -5.08
N GLY A 561 -11.49 -30.04 -5.06
CA GLY A 561 -10.81 -30.52 -6.26
C GLY A 561 -11.74 -31.20 -7.26
N ASP A 562 -12.80 -31.83 -6.77
CA ASP A 562 -13.77 -32.58 -7.59
C ASP A 562 -14.99 -31.74 -8.02
N ALA A 563 -15.10 -30.49 -7.55
CA ALA A 563 -16.23 -29.62 -7.88
C ALA A 563 -15.94 -28.76 -9.10
N VAL A 564 -16.90 -28.71 -10.03
CA VAL A 564 -16.94 -27.68 -11.07
C VAL A 564 -17.64 -26.45 -10.50
N LEU A 565 -16.93 -25.34 -10.44
CA LEU A 565 -17.46 -24.08 -9.90
C LEU A 565 -17.75 -23.12 -11.06
N PRO A 566 -18.84 -22.34 -11.01
CA PRO A 566 -19.03 -21.22 -11.92
C PRO A 566 -17.83 -20.29 -11.83
N GLU A 567 -17.20 -20.06 -12.98
CA GLU A 567 -16.08 -19.14 -13.11
C GLU A 567 -16.53 -17.98 -13.98
N GLY A 568 -16.53 -16.78 -13.40
CA GLY A 568 -16.67 -15.53 -14.13
C GLY A 568 -15.31 -14.86 -14.26
N LYS A 569 -15.06 -14.17 -15.37
CA LYS A 569 -14.02 -13.13 -15.37
C LYS A 569 -14.65 -11.84 -14.90
N ALA A 570 -13.85 -10.94 -14.34
CA ALA A 570 -14.25 -9.53 -14.32
C ALA A 570 -14.59 -9.16 -15.77
N VAL A 571 -15.88 -8.95 -16.04
CA VAL A 571 -16.31 -8.48 -17.34
C VAL A 571 -15.92 -7.02 -17.35
N THR A 572 -14.78 -6.70 -17.96
CA THR A 572 -14.68 -5.40 -18.62
C THR A 572 -15.87 -5.37 -19.54
N GLU A 573 -16.73 -4.36 -19.43
CA GLU A 573 -17.74 -4.16 -20.46
C GLU A 573 -16.98 -4.10 -21.78
N THR A 574 -17.00 -5.19 -22.54
CA THR A 574 -16.41 -5.28 -23.89
C THR A 574 -17.37 -4.66 -24.90
N ALA A 575 -18.02 -3.58 -24.51
CA ALA A 575 -18.54 -2.57 -25.39
C ALA A 575 -17.77 -1.29 -25.04
N PRO A 576 -17.29 -0.51 -26.03
CA PRO A 576 -17.03 0.90 -25.77
C PRO A 576 -18.22 1.43 -24.95
N ALA A 577 -17.98 2.15 -23.86
CA ALA A 577 -19.08 2.85 -23.20
C ALA A 577 -19.86 3.56 -24.31
N ASP A 578 -21.16 3.27 -24.42
CA ASP A 578 -21.98 3.97 -25.39
C ASP A 578 -21.76 5.46 -25.14
N PRO A 579 -21.42 6.24 -26.17
CA PRO A 579 -21.04 7.62 -25.96
C PRO A 579 -22.20 8.34 -25.25
N LEU A 580 -21.89 9.00 -24.13
CA LEU A 580 -22.89 9.72 -23.31
C LEU A 580 -23.78 10.64 -24.15
N HIS A 581 -23.22 11.18 -25.23
CA HIS A 581 -23.92 11.92 -26.27
C HIS A 581 -23.54 11.39 -27.66
N PRO A 582 -24.48 11.25 -28.62
CA PRO A 582 -24.19 10.71 -29.96
C PRO A 582 -23.04 11.40 -30.72
N VAL A 583 -22.78 12.68 -30.41
CA VAL A 583 -21.70 13.45 -31.04
C VAL A 583 -20.31 12.84 -30.83
N PHE A 584 -20.03 12.23 -29.68
CA PHE A 584 -18.73 11.61 -29.40
C PHE A 584 -18.42 10.49 -30.39
N GLY A 585 -19.45 9.74 -30.83
CA GLY A 585 -19.34 8.70 -31.85
C GLY A 585 -18.90 9.18 -33.24
N ARG A 586 -18.87 10.50 -33.48
CA ARG A 586 -18.37 11.11 -34.73
C ARG A 586 -16.85 11.23 -34.76
N PHE A 587 -16.18 11.07 -33.62
CA PHE A 587 -14.75 11.25 -33.44
C PHE A 587 -14.08 9.94 -33.00
N ARG A 588 -12.86 9.72 -33.50
CA ARG A 588 -12.06 8.54 -33.18
C ARG A 588 -11.33 8.76 -31.87
N ARG A 589 -11.42 7.75 -31.00
CA ARG A 589 -10.63 7.66 -29.77
C ARG A 589 -9.16 7.44 -30.10
N TYR A 590 -8.29 8.17 -29.42
CA TYR A 590 -6.86 8.04 -29.56
C TYR A 590 -6.40 6.64 -29.13
N ARG A 591 -5.64 6.01 -30.03
CA ARG A 591 -4.93 4.75 -29.77
C ARG A 591 -3.53 4.89 -30.35
N GLY A 592 -2.52 4.85 -29.49
CA GLY A 592 -1.13 5.09 -29.88
C GLY A 592 -0.18 5.13 -28.69
N PRO A 593 1.13 5.28 -28.92
CA PRO A 593 2.10 5.38 -27.83
C PRO A 593 1.93 6.70 -27.07
N GLY A 594 2.11 6.66 -25.75
CA GLY A 594 2.32 7.84 -24.92
C GLY A 594 3.63 8.55 -25.28
N ARG A 595 3.85 9.74 -24.71
CA ARG A 595 5.01 10.58 -24.99
C ARG A 595 5.70 10.95 -23.67
N ASN A 596 7.02 10.77 -23.59
CA ASN A 596 7.79 11.16 -22.40
C ASN A 596 7.63 12.65 -22.10
N GLY A 597 7.35 13.00 -20.84
CA GLY A 597 7.13 14.38 -20.41
C GLY A 597 5.76 14.98 -20.79
N PHE A 598 4.87 14.17 -21.39
CA PHE A 598 3.52 14.58 -21.72
C PHE A 598 2.48 13.61 -21.17
N ILE A 599 1.44 14.17 -20.58
CA ILE A 599 0.27 13.45 -20.11
C ILE A 599 -0.73 13.37 -21.27
N PRO A 600 -1.18 12.17 -21.67
CA PRO A 600 -2.29 12.04 -22.59
C PRO A 600 -3.57 12.51 -21.87
N PHE A 601 -4.15 13.58 -22.36
CA PHE A 601 -5.16 14.31 -21.60
C PHE A 601 -6.59 13.91 -21.98
N ASP A 602 -6.84 13.58 -23.25
CA ASP A 602 -8.19 13.23 -23.71
C ASP A 602 -8.22 12.32 -24.95
N PHE A 603 -9.44 11.88 -25.29
CA PHE A 603 -9.72 10.91 -26.34
C PHE A 603 -9.44 11.42 -27.76
N LEU A 604 -9.31 12.73 -27.97
CA LEU A 604 -8.96 13.28 -29.30
C LEU A 604 -7.47 13.12 -29.60
N GLY A 605 -6.68 12.76 -28.59
CA GLY A 605 -5.23 12.60 -28.69
C GLY A 605 -4.46 13.85 -28.28
N SER A 606 -5.04 14.67 -27.40
CA SER A 606 -4.32 15.81 -26.80
C SER A 606 -3.27 15.33 -25.80
N PHE A 607 -2.09 15.95 -25.85
CA PHE A 607 -0.98 15.75 -24.95
C PHE A 607 -0.66 17.07 -24.26
N VAL A 608 -0.66 17.07 -22.93
CA VAL A 608 -0.35 18.23 -22.08
C VAL A 608 0.99 17.98 -21.41
N ARG A 609 1.86 18.99 -21.29
CA ARG A 609 3.12 18.80 -20.56
C ARG A 609 2.87 18.67 -19.07
N GLU A 610 3.67 17.86 -18.39
CA GLU A 610 3.51 17.59 -16.95
C GLU A 610 3.53 18.84 -16.06
N ASP A 611 4.28 19.87 -16.46
CA ASP A 611 4.42 21.13 -15.72
C ASP A 611 3.17 22.01 -15.76
N TYR A 612 2.27 21.84 -16.73
CA TYR A 612 1.08 22.70 -16.87
C TYR A 612 -0.01 22.39 -15.84
N ILE A 613 0.00 21.17 -15.31
CA ILE A 613 -1.03 20.67 -14.40
C ILE A 613 -0.45 20.07 -13.11
N GLY A 614 0.85 20.26 -12.86
CA GLY A 614 1.51 19.80 -11.64
C GLY A 614 1.53 18.28 -11.43
N ALA A 615 1.47 17.48 -12.50
CA ALA A 615 1.38 16.02 -12.44
C ALA A 615 2.48 15.35 -13.28
N LYS A 616 3.08 14.23 -12.84
CA LYS A 616 4.18 13.57 -13.57
C LYS A 616 3.68 12.66 -14.70
N ALA A 617 4.26 12.80 -15.90
CA ALA A 617 3.94 11.96 -17.04
C ALA A 617 4.58 10.56 -16.90
N SER A 618 3.82 9.51 -17.20
CA SER A 618 4.33 8.14 -17.32
C SER A 618 4.20 7.64 -18.75
N TYR A 619 5.29 7.12 -19.32
CA TYR A 619 5.29 6.59 -20.68
C TYR A 619 4.59 5.24 -20.77
N SER A 620 3.71 5.09 -21.77
CA SER A 620 3.08 3.83 -22.14
C SER A 620 3.31 3.55 -23.64
N PRO A 621 3.74 2.34 -24.03
CA PRO A 621 3.96 1.99 -25.44
C PRO A 621 2.63 1.81 -26.22
N SER A 622 1.51 1.64 -25.52
CA SER A 622 0.19 1.44 -26.13
C SER A 622 -0.89 2.00 -25.21
N LEU A 623 -1.29 3.23 -25.48
CA LEU A 623 -2.36 3.93 -24.79
C LEU A 623 -3.65 3.86 -25.61
N ALA A 624 -4.78 3.69 -24.93
CA ALA A 624 -6.11 3.97 -25.45
C ALA A 624 -6.81 4.91 -24.46
N VAL A 625 -7.37 6.02 -24.95
CA VAL A 625 -8.11 6.98 -24.12
C VAL A 625 -9.58 6.94 -24.53
N ASP A 626 -10.48 6.64 -23.57
CA ASP A 626 -11.91 6.54 -23.83
C ASP A 626 -12.61 7.91 -23.78
N TYR A 627 -13.87 7.96 -24.23
CA TYR A 627 -14.69 9.17 -24.22
C TYR A 627 -14.79 9.78 -22.80
N PRO A 628 -14.97 11.12 -22.70
CA PRO A 628 -15.12 11.79 -21.42
C PRO A 628 -16.28 11.18 -20.63
N ARG A 629 -16.05 10.94 -19.35
CA ARG A 629 -17.10 10.48 -18.42
C ARG A 629 -18.01 11.65 -18.03
N ALA A 630 -19.16 11.33 -17.45
CA ALA A 630 -20.09 12.35 -16.99
C ALA A 630 -19.46 13.12 -15.81
N GLY A 631 -19.32 14.42 -15.96
CA GLY A 631 -18.69 15.35 -15.03
C GLY A 631 -19.06 16.79 -15.41
N GLU A 632 -18.57 17.80 -14.69
CA GLU A 632 -18.96 19.20 -14.91
C GLU A 632 -18.62 19.70 -16.34
N ASP A 633 -17.51 19.25 -16.91
CA ASP A 633 -17.05 19.59 -18.27
C ASP A 633 -17.86 18.94 -19.41
N ILE A 634 -18.80 18.02 -19.11
CA ILE A 634 -19.46 17.24 -20.17
C ILE A 634 -20.21 18.12 -21.18
N PHE A 635 -20.75 19.26 -20.72
CA PHE A 635 -21.48 20.20 -21.57
C PHE A 635 -20.55 20.98 -22.49
N ALA A 636 -19.39 21.41 -22.01
CA ALA A 636 -18.36 22.05 -22.83
C ALA A 636 -17.85 21.09 -23.92
N TRP A 637 -17.65 19.81 -23.58
CA TRP A 637 -17.34 18.77 -24.56
C TRP A 637 -18.41 18.61 -25.63
N ILE A 638 -19.68 18.48 -25.24
CA ILE A 638 -20.79 18.30 -26.18
C ILE A 638 -20.89 19.51 -27.10
N ASP A 639 -20.86 20.73 -26.54
CA ASP A 639 -21.00 21.96 -27.29
C ASP A 639 -19.87 22.18 -28.30
N LEU A 640 -18.62 21.91 -27.89
CA LEU A 640 -17.46 21.97 -28.76
C LEU A 640 -17.60 21.00 -29.93
N LEU A 641 -17.84 19.72 -29.64
CA LEU A 641 -17.88 18.67 -30.66
C LEU A 641 -19.08 18.86 -31.61
N GLU A 642 -20.23 19.28 -31.10
CA GLU A 642 -21.39 19.61 -31.93
C GLU A 642 -21.09 20.82 -32.83
N ALA A 643 -20.31 21.79 -32.36
CA ALA A 643 -19.93 22.95 -33.16
C ALA A 643 -18.94 22.57 -34.26
N VAL A 644 -17.98 21.69 -33.96
CA VAL A 644 -17.05 21.12 -34.95
C VAL A 644 -17.81 20.30 -36.00
N VAL A 645 -18.77 19.46 -35.60
CA VAL A 645 -19.62 18.69 -36.53
C VAL A 645 -20.52 19.61 -37.38
N GLY A 646 -21.00 20.71 -36.80
CA GLY A 646 -21.82 21.70 -37.49
C GLY A 646 -21.03 22.64 -38.42
N ALA A 647 -19.70 22.70 -38.27
CA ALA A 647 -18.84 23.49 -39.13
C ALA A 647 -18.74 22.87 -40.53
N ARG A 648 -18.58 23.72 -41.55
CA ARG A 648 -18.61 23.29 -42.96
C ARG A 648 -17.23 23.04 -43.54
N LYS A 649 -16.54 24.10 -43.94
CA LYS A 649 -15.19 24.02 -44.57
C LYS A 649 -14.10 24.46 -43.61
N LYS A 650 -14.40 25.45 -42.78
CA LYS A 650 -13.50 26.01 -41.77
C LYS A 650 -14.24 26.08 -40.44
N PHE A 651 -13.63 25.57 -39.38
CA PHE A 651 -14.08 25.70 -37.99
C PHE A 651 -13.35 26.89 -37.34
N ARG A 652 -14.10 27.83 -36.76
CA ARG A 652 -13.53 28.95 -36.02
C ARG A 652 -13.94 28.91 -34.56
N MET A 653 -12.97 28.95 -33.66
CA MET A 653 -13.21 28.92 -32.22
C MET A 653 -12.52 30.06 -31.49
N MET A 654 -13.16 30.54 -30.43
CA MET A 654 -12.56 31.42 -29.44
C MET A 654 -12.53 30.74 -28.06
N GLU A 655 -11.41 30.85 -27.36
CA GLU A 655 -11.27 30.45 -25.95
C GLU A 655 -10.86 31.68 -25.14
N LEU A 656 -11.73 32.10 -24.22
CA LEU A 656 -11.60 33.30 -23.41
C LEU A 656 -11.28 32.88 -21.97
N GLY A 657 -10.12 33.27 -21.46
CA GLY A 657 -9.52 32.65 -20.28
C GLY A 657 -8.95 31.29 -20.66
N ALA A 658 -8.00 31.30 -21.59
CA ALA A 658 -7.55 30.09 -22.27
C ALA A 658 -6.61 29.21 -21.44
N ALA A 659 -6.02 29.74 -20.36
CA ALA A 659 -4.89 29.12 -19.68
C ALA A 659 -3.83 28.70 -20.72
N TYR A 660 -3.52 27.40 -20.84
CA TYR A 660 -2.60 26.87 -21.86
C TYR A 660 -3.25 26.53 -23.22
N GLY A 661 -4.49 26.96 -23.47
CA GLY A 661 -5.24 26.72 -24.71
C GLY A 661 -5.89 25.32 -24.78
N CYS A 662 -6.41 24.85 -23.65
CA CYS A 662 -6.95 23.49 -23.50
C CYS A 662 -8.08 23.19 -24.49
N TRP A 663 -9.10 24.04 -24.52
CA TRP A 663 -10.27 23.82 -25.37
C TRP A 663 -10.02 24.18 -26.83
N ALA A 664 -9.18 25.17 -27.11
CA ALA A 664 -8.70 25.49 -28.44
C ALA A 664 -7.92 24.32 -29.06
N GLY A 665 -7.04 23.68 -28.29
CA GLY A 665 -6.31 22.48 -28.71
C GLY A 665 -7.25 21.33 -29.04
N ARG A 666 -8.24 21.08 -28.17
CA ARG A 666 -9.31 20.07 -28.40
C ARG A 666 -10.11 20.38 -29.67
N GLY A 667 -10.51 21.64 -29.87
CA GLY A 667 -11.26 22.06 -31.06
C GLY A 667 -10.48 21.87 -32.35
N ALA A 668 -9.19 22.21 -32.35
CA ALA A 668 -8.29 21.99 -33.48
C ALA A 668 -8.13 20.49 -33.80
N LEU A 669 -7.87 19.66 -32.80
CA LEU A 669 -7.74 18.20 -32.98
C LEU A 669 -9.03 17.56 -33.50
N ALA A 670 -10.20 17.99 -32.99
CA ALA A 670 -11.50 17.56 -33.49
C ALA A 670 -11.70 17.98 -34.96
N ALA A 671 -11.37 19.22 -35.32
CA ALA A 671 -11.45 19.70 -36.69
C ALA A 671 -10.53 18.92 -37.65
N ILE A 672 -9.30 18.62 -37.21
CA ILE A 672 -8.33 17.79 -37.96
C ILE A 672 -8.92 16.40 -38.24
N GLN A 673 -9.56 15.76 -37.25
CA GLN A 673 -10.17 14.44 -37.46
C GLN A 673 -11.29 14.44 -38.52
N LEU A 674 -12.02 15.55 -38.66
CA LEU A 674 -13.07 15.72 -39.68
C LEU A 674 -12.55 16.30 -40.99
N GLY A 675 -11.26 16.61 -41.11
CA GLY A 675 -10.65 17.18 -42.31
C GLY A 675 -11.10 18.62 -42.60
N LEU A 676 -11.39 19.40 -41.56
CA LEU A 676 -11.76 20.81 -41.66
C LEU A 676 -10.52 21.70 -41.59
N ASP A 677 -10.53 22.82 -42.32
CA ASP A 677 -9.66 23.94 -41.99
C ASP A 677 -10.07 24.47 -40.61
N PHE A 678 -9.16 25.06 -39.86
CA PHE A 678 -9.53 25.67 -38.59
C PHE A 678 -8.70 26.92 -38.26
N GLU A 679 -9.25 27.71 -37.36
CA GLU A 679 -8.64 28.89 -36.77
C GLU A 679 -9.11 28.98 -35.33
N VAL A 680 -8.16 29.04 -34.40
CA VAL A 680 -8.43 29.14 -32.97
C VAL A 680 -7.85 30.44 -32.44
N THR A 681 -8.66 31.16 -31.67
CA THR A 681 -8.25 32.40 -31.02
C THR A 681 -8.26 32.21 -29.52
N CYS A 682 -7.15 32.47 -28.85
CA CYS A 682 -7.01 32.35 -27.39
C CYS A 682 -6.77 33.72 -26.78
N VAL A 683 -7.46 34.04 -25.69
CA VAL A 683 -7.20 35.26 -24.91
C VAL A 683 -6.87 34.86 -23.47
N GLU A 684 -5.69 35.26 -23.00
CA GLU A 684 -5.17 34.90 -21.68
C GLU A 684 -4.36 36.06 -21.09
N ALA A 685 -4.54 36.30 -19.79
CA ALA A 685 -3.95 37.41 -19.06
C ALA A 685 -2.77 37.00 -18.17
N GLU A 686 -2.71 35.72 -17.76
CA GLU A 686 -1.63 35.17 -16.96
C GLU A 686 -0.39 34.94 -17.86
N PRO A 687 0.77 35.56 -17.56
CA PRO A 687 1.95 35.52 -18.43
C PRO A 687 2.51 34.13 -18.76
N GLU A 688 2.49 33.20 -17.81
CA GLU A 688 3.07 31.86 -17.96
C GLU A 688 2.13 30.96 -18.77
N HIS A 689 0.84 30.97 -18.46
CA HIS A 689 -0.24 30.35 -19.23
C HIS A 689 -0.26 30.84 -20.67
N PHE A 690 -0.14 32.16 -20.89
CA PHE A 690 -0.08 32.72 -22.23
C PHE A 690 1.07 32.14 -23.06
N GLN A 691 2.26 31.95 -22.45
CA GLN A 691 3.39 31.31 -23.11
C GLN A 691 3.14 29.82 -23.38
N TRP A 692 2.36 29.14 -22.53
CA TRP A 692 2.03 27.73 -22.69
C TRP A 692 1.09 27.46 -23.86
N ILE A 693 0.28 28.43 -24.32
CA ILE A 693 -0.60 28.27 -25.48
C ILE A 693 0.17 27.81 -26.72
N GLU A 694 1.20 28.56 -27.14
CA GLU A 694 1.98 28.20 -28.33
C GLU A 694 2.68 26.85 -28.17
N GLN A 695 3.21 26.58 -26.98
CA GLN A 695 3.90 25.34 -26.65
C GLN A 695 2.95 24.13 -26.69
N HIS A 696 1.72 24.28 -26.17
CA HIS A 696 0.68 23.25 -26.18
C HIS A 696 0.24 22.93 -27.62
N MET A 697 0.05 23.96 -28.44
CA MET A 697 -0.33 23.78 -29.85
C MET A 697 0.76 23.03 -30.63
N LEU A 698 2.02 23.43 -30.49
CA LEU A 698 3.15 22.75 -31.12
C LEU A 698 3.29 21.30 -30.66
N ALA A 699 3.14 21.04 -29.36
CA ALA A 699 3.17 19.68 -28.81
C ALA A 699 2.11 18.77 -29.42
N ASN A 700 0.96 19.32 -29.79
CA ASN A 700 -0.15 18.62 -30.41
C ASN A 700 -0.14 18.67 -31.94
N SER A 701 0.97 19.12 -32.54
CA SER A 701 1.12 19.23 -34.00
C SER A 701 0.09 20.15 -34.65
N ILE A 702 -0.38 21.16 -33.91
CA ILE A 702 -1.28 22.20 -34.39
C ILE A 702 -0.40 23.33 -34.97
N PRO A 703 -0.59 23.72 -36.24
CA PRO A 703 0.22 24.75 -36.87
C PRO A 703 -0.11 26.12 -36.28
N LEU A 704 0.92 26.86 -35.82
CA LEU A 704 0.76 28.20 -35.26
C LEU A 704 0.18 29.22 -36.26
N SER A 705 0.23 28.95 -37.57
CA SER A 705 -0.45 29.76 -38.59
C SER A 705 -1.98 29.77 -38.46
N SER A 706 -2.55 28.83 -37.70
CA SER A 706 -3.98 28.70 -37.42
C SER A 706 -4.34 29.14 -35.99
N VAL A 707 -3.39 29.71 -35.24
CA VAL A 707 -3.54 30.09 -33.84
C VAL A 707 -3.34 31.60 -33.70
N HIS A 708 -4.29 32.28 -33.06
CA HIS A 708 -4.23 33.71 -32.76
C HIS A 708 -4.33 33.93 -31.26
N SER A 709 -3.23 34.29 -30.60
CA SER A 709 -3.21 34.50 -29.15
C SER A 709 -3.12 35.99 -28.81
N THR A 710 -3.94 36.45 -27.87
CA THR A 710 -3.94 37.82 -27.33
C THR A 710 -3.60 37.82 -25.86
N TYR A 711 -2.48 38.46 -25.48
CA TYR A 711 -2.07 38.63 -24.08
C TYR A 711 -2.83 39.82 -23.46
N ALA A 712 -3.96 39.53 -22.84
CA ALA A 712 -4.82 40.53 -22.20
C ALA A 712 -5.90 39.85 -21.33
N ALA A 713 -6.39 40.57 -20.32
CA ALA A 713 -7.61 40.22 -19.63
C ALA A 713 -8.84 40.69 -20.43
N LEU A 714 -9.90 39.87 -20.49
CA LEU A 714 -11.18 40.36 -20.99
C LEU A 714 -11.91 41.18 -19.95
N ALA A 715 -12.28 42.41 -20.32
CA ALA A 715 -13.03 43.31 -19.47
C ALA A 715 -14.14 44.02 -20.27
N GLY A 716 -15.08 44.65 -19.56
CA GLY A 716 -16.14 45.43 -20.19
C GLY A 716 -15.67 46.74 -20.83
N LYS A 717 -14.40 47.13 -20.66
CA LYS A 717 -13.79 48.35 -21.23
C LYS A 717 -12.33 48.10 -21.56
N PRO A 718 -11.77 48.77 -22.59
CA PRO A 718 -10.34 48.68 -22.89
C PRO A 718 -9.51 49.41 -21.83
N GLY A 719 -8.26 49.00 -21.67
CA GLY A 719 -7.31 49.69 -20.79
C GLY A 719 -6.32 48.75 -20.13
N SER A 720 -6.20 48.88 -18.82
CA SER A 720 -5.29 48.09 -17.98
C SER A 720 -6.00 47.71 -16.69
N VAL A 721 -5.78 46.49 -16.20
CA VAL A 721 -6.40 45.97 -14.97
C VAL A 721 -5.36 45.28 -14.09
N LEU A 722 -5.65 45.21 -12.79
CA LEU A 722 -4.91 44.34 -11.89
C LEU A 722 -5.43 42.91 -12.01
N PHE A 723 -4.52 41.96 -12.18
CA PHE A 723 -4.83 40.55 -12.39
C PHE A 723 -4.05 39.70 -11.39
N SER A 724 -4.76 38.86 -10.63
CA SER A 724 -4.18 38.06 -9.54
C SER A 724 -3.40 36.87 -10.10
N VAL A 725 -2.19 36.66 -9.58
CA VAL A 725 -1.26 35.59 -10.02
C VAL A 725 -0.74 34.73 -8.85
N TYR A 726 -1.01 35.13 -7.60
CA TYR A 726 -0.86 34.25 -6.44
C TYR A 726 -2.04 34.32 -5.46
N SER A 727 -2.46 33.15 -4.99
CA SER A 727 -3.43 32.99 -3.89
C SER A 727 -2.71 32.93 -2.52
N PRO A 728 -3.20 33.65 -1.50
CA PRO A 728 -2.68 33.54 -0.14
C PRO A 728 -3.09 32.25 0.57
N TYR A 729 -4.02 31.47 -0.02
CA TYR A 729 -4.58 30.27 0.59
C TYR A 729 -3.89 28.97 0.12
N MET A 730 -2.84 29.07 -0.70
CA MET A 730 -2.15 27.92 -1.28
C MET A 730 -0.64 28.00 -1.02
N GLU A 731 -0.10 26.96 -0.37
CA GLU A 731 1.35 26.81 -0.20
C GLU A 731 2.01 26.50 -1.55
N ASN A 732 3.13 27.17 -1.85
CA ASN A 732 3.88 27.02 -3.12
C ASN A 732 3.04 27.26 -4.38
N CYS A 733 2.06 28.18 -4.31
CA CYS A 733 1.25 28.62 -5.43
C CYS A 733 2.12 29.05 -6.63
N ASN A 734 1.78 28.58 -7.83
CA ASN A 734 2.38 28.92 -9.13
C ASN A 734 1.35 28.67 -10.25
N ALA A 735 1.67 29.04 -11.48
CA ALA A 735 0.73 28.91 -12.61
C ALA A 735 0.30 27.46 -12.90
N GLY A 736 1.13 26.46 -12.58
CA GLY A 736 0.85 25.04 -12.87
C GLY A 736 -0.05 24.36 -11.82
N ASN A 737 -0.15 24.90 -10.61
CA ASN A 737 -0.96 24.33 -9.53
C ASN A 737 -2.12 25.23 -9.07
N TRP A 738 -2.27 26.42 -9.64
CA TRP A 738 -3.41 27.30 -9.42
C TRP A 738 -3.91 27.86 -10.75
N GLN A 739 -5.20 27.65 -11.05
CA GLN A 739 -5.86 28.14 -12.27
C GLN A 739 -7.02 29.13 -11.94
N GLY A 740 -7.03 29.69 -10.72
CA GLY A 740 -8.05 30.63 -10.25
C GLY A 740 -7.67 32.10 -10.43
N GLN A 741 -6.80 32.41 -11.39
CA GLN A 741 -6.36 33.78 -11.66
C GLN A 741 -7.51 34.63 -12.20
N VAL A 742 -7.68 35.81 -11.62
CA VAL A 742 -8.84 36.67 -11.90
C VAL A 742 -8.49 38.15 -11.84
N ILE A 743 -9.26 38.98 -12.55
CA ILE A 743 -9.24 40.44 -12.41
C ILE A 743 -9.56 40.81 -10.96
N VAL A 744 -8.69 41.62 -10.35
CA VAL A 744 -8.87 42.10 -8.98
C VAL A 744 -9.97 43.16 -8.94
N GLY A 745 -10.93 42.98 -8.04
CA GLY A 745 -12.01 43.93 -7.82
C GLY A 745 -11.51 45.29 -7.30
N PRO A 746 -12.19 46.41 -7.64
CA PRO A 746 -11.76 47.75 -7.25
C PRO A 746 -11.73 47.98 -5.72
N GLU A 747 -12.42 47.14 -4.96
CA GLU A 747 -12.44 47.15 -3.50
C GLU A 747 -11.17 46.61 -2.83
N ASP A 748 -10.37 45.81 -3.54
CA ASP A 748 -9.17 45.18 -3.01
C ASP A 748 -7.92 46.01 -3.33
N MET A 749 -7.59 46.89 -2.38
CA MET A 749 -6.57 47.92 -2.56
C MET A 749 -5.14 47.36 -2.46
N VAL A 750 -4.22 47.94 -3.23
CA VAL A 750 -2.78 47.66 -3.12
C VAL A 750 -2.24 48.14 -1.77
N VAL A 751 -1.60 47.24 -1.00
CA VAL A 751 -0.99 47.54 0.31
C VAL A 751 0.54 47.47 0.30
N GLY A 752 1.14 46.94 -0.77
CA GLY A 752 2.60 46.87 -0.92
C GLY A 752 3.03 46.39 -2.30
N SER A 753 4.33 46.39 -2.54
CA SER A 753 4.95 45.88 -3.77
C SER A 753 6.30 45.26 -3.41
N SER A 754 6.54 44.02 -3.83
CA SER A 754 7.83 43.35 -3.61
C SER A 754 8.08 42.25 -4.64
N GLY A 755 9.24 42.30 -5.29
CA GLY A 755 9.60 41.40 -6.38
C GLY A 755 8.95 41.76 -7.72
N ASN A 756 9.07 40.85 -8.68
CA ASN A 756 8.42 40.93 -9.99
C ASN A 756 7.94 39.54 -10.40
N TYR A 757 6.97 39.49 -11.29
CA TYR A 757 6.46 38.28 -11.91
C TYR A 757 6.50 38.46 -13.42
N HIS A 758 7.31 37.65 -14.11
CA HIS A 758 7.61 37.80 -15.54
C HIS A 758 8.03 39.23 -15.94
N GLY A 759 8.80 39.91 -15.08
CA GLY A 759 9.30 41.27 -15.34
C GLY A 759 8.31 42.39 -15.02
N VAL A 760 7.09 42.08 -14.58
CA VAL A 760 6.08 43.05 -14.14
C VAL A 760 6.12 43.19 -12.61
N PRO A 761 6.03 44.41 -12.04
CA PRO A 761 6.01 44.59 -10.59
C PRO A 761 4.91 43.77 -9.91
N LEU A 762 5.29 43.00 -8.89
CA LEU A 762 4.35 42.16 -8.14
C LEU A 762 3.78 42.95 -6.97
N LEU A 763 2.48 43.23 -7.03
CA LEU A 763 1.73 44.04 -6.08
C LEU A 763 1.05 43.13 -5.05
N THR A 764 1.06 43.52 -3.78
CA THR A 764 0.35 42.82 -2.70
C THR A 764 -0.98 43.53 -2.44
N MET A 765 -2.08 42.81 -2.54
CA MET A 765 -3.44 43.30 -2.28
C MET A 765 -3.79 43.21 -0.79
N LYS A 766 -4.79 43.98 -0.35
CA LYS A 766 -5.26 44.00 1.05
C LYS A 766 -5.79 42.63 1.49
N SER A 767 -6.41 41.89 0.58
CA SER A 767 -6.86 40.50 0.77
C SER A 767 -5.72 39.51 1.01
N GLY A 768 -4.48 39.87 0.70
CA GLY A 768 -3.30 39.00 0.73
C GLY A 768 -2.96 38.37 -0.63
N PHE A 769 -3.84 38.47 -1.63
CA PHE A 769 -3.51 38.08 -3.01
C PHE A 769 -2.35 38.91 -3.56
N LYS A 770 -1.63 38.36 -4.53
CA LYS A 770 -0.65 39.13 -5.30
C LYS A 770 -1.10 39.26 -6.74
N ALA A 771 -0.91 40.44 -7.31
CA ALA A 771 -1.40 40.80 -8.63
C ALA A 771 -0.34 41.55 -9.45
N ILE A 772 -0.52 41.51 -10.76
CA ILE A 772 0.24 42.27 -11.74
C ILE A 772 -0.70 43.13 -12.57
N GLU A 773 -0.17 44.17 -13.19
CA GLU A 773 -0.92 44.99 -14.15
C GLU A 773 -0.84 44.37 -15.56
N VAL A 774 -1.98 44.15 -16.19
CA VAL A 774 -2.10 43.53 -17.53
C VAL A 774 -3.01 44.35 -18.44
N PRO A 775 -2.79 44.33 -19.78
CA PRO A 775 -3.70 44.95 -20.73
C PRO A 775 -5.12 44.37 -20.61
N ALA A 776 -6.13 45.20 -20.81
CA ALA A 776 -7.52 44.80 -20.84
C ALA A 776 -8.13 45.09 -22.21
N VAL A 777 -8.81 44.09 -22.78
CA VAL A 777 -9.48 44.16 -24.09
C VAL A 777 -10.96 43.78 -23.97
N THR A 778 -11.76 44.28 -24.90
CA THR A 778 -13.20 44.00 -24.98
C THR A 778 -13.52 42.89 -25.98
N LEU A 779 -14.71 42.29 -25.86
CA LEU A 779 -15.20 41.32 -26.85
C LEU A 779 -15.26 41.93 -28.27
N ASP A 780 -15.62 43.20 -28.40
CA ASP A 780 -15.69 43.88 -29.70
C ASP A 780 -14.30 43.98 -30.36
N GLU A 781 -13.25 44.23 -29.58
CA GLU A 781 -11.87 44.26 -30.07
C GLU A 781 -11.39 42.87 -30.49
N VAL A 782 -11.74 41.83 -29.73
CA VAL A 782 -11.38 40.44 -30.08
C VAL A 782 -12.17 39.94 -31.30
N LEU A 783 -13.41 40.40 -31.49
CA LEU A 783 -14.29 40.05 -32.62
C LEU A 783 -14.13 40.97 -33.84
N CYS A 784 -13.21 41.95 -33.81
CA CYS A 784 -13.13 43.03 -34.80
C CYS A 784 -12.90 42.55 -36.25
N GLY A 785 -12.34 41.34 -36.43
CA GLY A 785 -12.14 40.72 -37.75
C GLY A 785 -13.43 40.39 -38.50
N GLY A 786 -14.61 40.44 -37.85
CA GLY A 786 -15.91 40.29 -38.49
C GLY A 786 -16.20 38.88 -39.02
N HIS A 787 -15.39 37.89 -38.63
CA HIS A 787 -15.60 36.50 -39.00
C HIS A 787 -16.62 35.83 -38.08
N VAL A 788 -17.47 34.97 -38.66
CA VAL A 788 -18.39 34.14 -37.88
C VAL A 788 -17.59 33.10 -37.10
N ILE A 789 -17.85 33.02 -35.80
CA ILE A 789 -17.24 32.11 -34.83
C ILE A 789 -18.22 30.97 -34.57
N ASP A 790 -17.78 29.74 -34.81
CA ASP A 790 -18.62 28.56 -34.64
C ASP A 790 -18.80 28.18 -33.17
N PHE A 791 -17.77 28.42 -32.34
CA PHE A 791 -17.81 28.12 -30.91
C PHE A 791 -16.98 29.10 -30.07
N MET A 792 -17.53 29.50 -28.94
CA MET A 792 -16.85 30.33 -27.95
C MET A 792 -16.89 29.61 -26.59
N HIS A 793 -15.73 29.22 -26.08
CA HIS A 793 -15.55 28.72 -24.71
C HIS A 793 -15.14 29.89 -23.81
N VAL A 794 -15.76 30.00 -22.63
CA VAL A 794 -15.55 31.13 -21.71
C VAL A 794 -15.40 30.65 -20.28
N ASP A 795 -14.28 31.01 -19.66
CA ASP A 795 -14.02 30.84 -18.24
C ASP A 795 -13.24 32.07 -17.74
N LEU A 796 -13.92 33.02 -17.12
CA LEU A 796 -13.33 34.33 -16.76
C LEU A 796 -13.41 34.61 -15.25
N GLN A 797 -13.56 33.56 -14.44
CA GLN A 797 -13.50 33.60 -12.99
C GLN A 797 -14.40 34.69 -12.35
N GLY A 798 -15.55 35.00 -12.97
CA GLY A 798 -16.55 35.95 -12.47
C GLY A 798 -16.71 37.24 -13.29
N ALA A 799 -15.87 37.46 -14.31
CA ALA A 799 -16.01 38.62 -15.21
C ALA A 799 -17.04 38.42 -16.34
N GLU A 800 -17.65 37.22 -16.45
CA GLU A 800 -18.40 36.79 -17.63
C GLU A 800 -19.55 37.76 -17.94
N LEU A 801 -20.38 38.09 -16.95
CA LEU A 801 -21.53 38.97 -17.14
C LEU A 801 -21.12 40.36 -17.61
N GLY A 802 -20.07 40.94 -17.03
CA GLY A 802 -19.59 42.28 -17.38
C GLY A 802 -19.07 42.34 -18.81
N VAL A 803 -18.33 41.30 -19.21
CA VAL A 803 -17.77 41.15 -20.56
C VAL A 803 -18.87 40.97 -21.59
N PHE A 804 -19.82 40.04 -21.37
CA PHE A 804 -20.94 39.83 -22.29
C PHE A 804 -21.86 41.05 -22.37
N SER A 805 -22.16 41.72 -21.24
CA SER A 805 -23.01 42.92 -21.25
C SER A 805 -22.43 44.04 -22.11
N ALA A 806 -21.10 44.17 -22.17
CA ALA A 806 -20.42 45.18 -22.98
C ALA A 806 -20.34 44.81 -24.47
N GLY A 807 -20.22 43.52 -24.81
CA GLY A 807 -19.97 43.04 -26.18
C GLY A 807 -21.11 42.25 -26.84
N MET A 808 -22.30 42.20 -26.23
CA MET A 808 -23.39 41.32 -26.67
C MET A 808 -23.82 41.56 -28.12
N GLU A 809 -23.73 42.80 -28.62
CA GLU A 809 -24.10 43.12 -30.01
C GLU A 809 -23.20 42.38 -31.02
N SER A 810 -21.89 42.37 -30.79
CA SER A 810 -20.96 41.63 -31.65
C SER A 810 -21.10 40.13 -31.49
N VAL A 811 -21.34 39.64 -30.27
CA VAL A 811 -21.63 38.22 -30.00
C VAL A 811 -22.88 37.76 -30.75
N ASP A 812 -23.99 38.50 -30.65
CA ASP A 812 -25.25 38.20 -31.32
C ASP A 812 -25.13 38.18 -32.86
N ARG A 813 -24.22 38.99 -33.40
CA ARG A 813 -23.97 39.08 -34.85
C ARG A 813 -23.03 38.00 -35.37
N LEU A 814 -22.06 37.55 -34.58
CA LEU A 814 -20.90 36.78 -35.08
C LEU A 814 -20.74 35.40 -34.47
N VAL A 815 -21.36 35.08 -33.34
CA VAL A 815 -21.09 33.83 -32.61
C VAL A 815 -22.29 32.88 -32.68
N LYS A 816 -22.05 31.64 -33.11
CA LYS A 816 -23.10 30.61 -33.25
C LYS A 816 -23.44 29.91 -31.95
N ARG A 817 -22.43 29.59 -31.15
CA ARG A 817 -22.58 28.87 -29.89
C ARG A 817 -21.58 29.38 -28.86
N VAL A 818 -22.04 29.46 -27.62
CA VAL A 818 -21.23 29.83 -26.46
C VAL A 818 -21.42 28.77 -25.37
N ASN A 819 -20.31 28.37 -24.74
CA ASN A 819 -20.29 27.65 -23.47
C ASN A 819 -19.59 28.52 -22.43
N ILE A 820 -20.21 28.71 -21.27
CA ILE A 820 -19.76 29.63 -20.21
C ILE A 820 -19.68 28.87 -18.89
N GLY A 821 -18.49 28.81 -18.30
CA GLY A 821 -18.28 28.50 -16.88
C GLY A 821 -18.68 29.70 -16.02
N THR A 822 -19.61 29.52 -15.09
CA THR A 822 -20.20 30.63 -14.31
C THR A 822 -19.80 30.57 -12.83
N HIS A 823 -19.27 31.68 -12.32
CA HIS A 823 -18.61 31.72 -11.01
C HIS A 823 -19.39 32.47 -9.92
N SER A 824 -20.60 32.96 -10.21
CA SER A 824 -21.49 33.54 -9.19
C SER A 824 -22.96 33.48 -9.60
N THR A 825 -23.86 33.43 -8.61
CA THR A 825 -25.31 33.45 -8.86
C THR A 825 -25.76 34.71 -9.59
N ALA A 826 -25.14 35.86 -9.31
CA ALA A 826 -25.42 37.11 -10.02
C ALA A 826 -25.02 37.04 -11.50
N CYS A 827 -23.87 36.43 -11.81
CA CYS A 827 -23.47 36.18 -13.19
C CYS A 827 -24.46 35.25 -13.89
N GLU A 828 -24.85 34.15 -13.25
CA GLU A 828 -25.81 33.22 -13.84
C GLU A 828 -27.15 33.87 -14.19
N GLU A 829 -27.74 34.64 -13.27
CA GLU A 829 -29.00 35.34 -13.48
C GLU A 829 -28.90 36.41 -14.56
N GLY A 830 -27.84 37.21 -14.55
CA GLY A 830 -27.61 38.26 -15.53
C GLY A 830 -27.43 37.70 -16.94
N LEU A 831 -26.66 36.62 -17.10
CA LEU A 831 -26.44 35.97 -18.40
C LEU A 831 -27.75 35.39 -18.95
N ARG A 832 -28.58 34.75 -18.11
CA ARG A 832 -29.92 34.28 -18.51
C ARG A 832 -30.78 35.40 -19.07
N VAL A 833 -30.79 36.57 -18.41
CA VAL A 833 -31.58 37.73 -18.86
C VAL A 833 -31.03 38.25 -20.19
N LEU A 834 -29.71 38.42 -20.29
CA LEU A 834 -29.04 38.97 -21.47
C LEU A 834 -29.25 38.10 -22.72
N PHE A 835 -28.93 36.82 -22.65
CA PHE A 835 -29.04 35.91 -23.80
C PHE A 835 -30.50 35.71 -24.24
N ARG A 836 -31.45 35.61 -23.28
CA ARG A 836 -32.89 35.51 -23.60
C ARG A 836 -33.42 36.78 -24.26
N ALA A 837 -32.95 37.97 -23.85
CA ALA A 837 -33.34 39.23 -24.48
C ALA A 837 -32.90 39.30 -25.96
N CYS A 838 -31.78 38.67 -26.31
CA CYS A 838 -31.30 38.55 -27.69
C CYS A 838 -31.96 37.39 -28.48
N GLY A 839 -32.81 36.58 -27.83
CA GLY A 839 -33.51 35.46 -28.46
C GLY A 839 -32.65 34.20 -28.65
N TRP A 840 -31.58 34.03 -27.86
CA TRP A 840 -30.75 32.83 -27.90
C TRP A 840 -31.43 31.66 -27.20
N GLU A 841 -31.13 30.46 -27.68
CA GLU A 841 -31.67 29.20 -27.14
C GLU A 841 -30.72 28.63 -26.09
N CYS A 842 -31.24 28.33 -24.91
CA CYS A 842 -30.50 27.68 -23.84
C CYS A 842 -30.44 26.17 -24.09
N LEU A 843 -29.22 25.62 -24.13
CA LEU A 843 -28.96 24.18 -24.29
C LEU A 843 -28.70 23.49 -22.94
N ALA A 844 -28.02 24.19 -22.03
CA ALA A 844 -27.73 23.74 -20.68
C ALA A 844 -27.65 24.95 -19.73
N ASP A 845 -28.13 24.80 -18.50
CA ASP A 845 -28.13 25.82 -17.46
C ASP A 845 -28.16 25.12 -16.10
N TYR A 846 -27.00 25.00 -15.46
CA TYR A 846 -26.83 24.31 -14.19
C TYR A 846 -26.03 25.17 -13.23
N SER A 847 -26.65 25.50 -12.09
CA SER A 847 -26.03 26.41 -11.13
C SER A 847 -24.85 25.83 -10.38
N LEU A 848 -23.87 26.69 -10.07
CA LEU A 848 -22.66 26.38 -9.31
C LEU A 848 -22.92 25.81 -7.91
N ALA A 849 -21.87 25.31 -7.27
CA ALA A 849 -21.83 24.90 -5.85
C ALA A 849 -22.93 23.90 -5.44
N GLY A 850 -22.94 22.72 -6.06
CA GLY A 850 -23.77 21.61 -5.58
C GLY A 850 -24.07 20.54 -6.62
N GLU A 851 -24.95 19.61 -6.25
CA GLU A 851 -25.40 18.56 -7.17
C GLU A 851 -26.64 18.98 -7.95
N ARG A 852 -26.70 18.63 -9.22
CA ARG A 852 -27.81 18.90 -10.13
C ARG A 852 -28.21 17.63 -10.86
N GLN A 853 -29.50 17.50 -11.12
CA GLN A 853 -30.01 16.45 -11.98
C GLN A 853 -29.85 16.88 -13.44
N THR A 854 -29.18 16.06 -14.24
CA THR A 854 -28.94 16.30 -15.67
C THR A 854 -29.44 15.13 -16.51
N PRO A 855 -29.53 15.27 -17.86
CA PRO A 855 -29.78 14.15 -18.77
C PRO A 855 -28.76 13.01 -18.67
N TYR A 856 -27.55 13.29 -18.17
CA TYR A 856 -26.45 12.34 -18.02
C TYR A 856 -26.30 11.82 -16.58
N GLY A 857 -27.34 12.00 -15.75
CA GLY A 857 -27.35 11.60 -14.35
C GLY A 857 -27.14 12.78 -13.40
N LYS A 858 -26.89 12.45 -12.13
CA LYS A 858 -26.68 13.45 -11.07
C LYS A 858 -25.21 13.87 -11.08
N LEU A 859 -24.95 15.14 -11.39
CA LEU A 859 -23.58 15.69 -11.51
C LEU A 859 -23.36 16.75 -10.44
N ARG A 860 -22.13 16.83 -9.92
CA ARG A 860 -21.69 17.86 -9.00
C ARG A 860 -20.98 18.95 -9.79
N PHE A 861 -21.30 20.20 -9.46
CA PHE A 861 -20.76 21.41 -10.07
C PHE A 861 -20.01 22.20 -9.01
N GLN A 862 -18.71 22.44 -9.23
CA GLN A 862 -17.99 23.47 -8.50
C GLN A 862 -18.41 24.83 -9.06
N ASP A 863 -18.13 25.03 -10.34
CA ASP A 863 -18.60 26.16 -11.14
C ASP A 863 -19.89 25.78 -11.87
N GLY A 864 -20.74 26.76 -12.14
CA GLY A 864 -21.95 26.55 -12.92
C GLY A 864 -21.63 26.48 -14.41
N VAL A 865 -22.59 26.05 -15.21
CA VAL A 865 -22.44 26.05 -16.67
C VAL A 865 -23.68 26.62 -17.35
N GLN A 866 -23.46 27.45 -18.36
CA GLN A 866 -24.49 27.86 -19.30
C GLN A 866 -24.05 27.69 -20.76
N SER A 867 -24.89 27.00 -21.53
CA SER A 867 -24.70 26.75 -22.95
C SER A 867 -25.78 27.44 -23.76
N TRP A 868 -25.39 28.21 -24.77
CA TRP A 868 -26.30 29.00 -25.57
C TRP A 868 -26.04 28.82 -27.07
N ARG A 869 -27.12 28.68 -27.84
CA ARG A 869 -27.10 28.65 -29.30
C ARG A 869 -27.80 29.86 -29.88
N ASN A 870 -27.18 30.49 -30.87
CA ASN A 870 -27.76 31.57 -31.64
C ASN A 870 -28.58 31.00 -32.81
N PRO A 871 -29.93 31.10 -32.79
CA PRO A 871 -30.74 30.56 -33.88
C PRO A 871 -30.65 31.36 -35.18
N LYS A 872 -29.99 32.53 -35.17
CA LYS A 872 -29.87 33.42 -36.34
C LYS A 872 -28.72 33.03 -37.28
N LEU A 873 -27.79 32.17 -36.85
CA LEU A 873 -26.51 31.87 -37.53
C LEU A 873 -26.29 30.40 -37.89
#